data_AF-A0A248K3A4-F1
#
_entry.id   AF-A0A248K3A4-F1
#
_cell.length_a   1.000
_cell.length_b   1.000
_cell.length_c   1.000
_cell.angle_alpha   90.00
_cell.angle_beta   90.00
_cell.angle_gamma   90.00
#
_symmetry.space_group_name_H-M   'P 1'
#
loop_
_entity.id
_entity.type
_entity.pdbx_description
1 polymer ?
#
loop_
_entity_poly.entity_id
_entity_poly.type
_entity_poly.pdbx_seq_one_letter_code
_entity_poly.pdbx_strand_id
1 'polypeptide(L)'
;MADETTKQMLRRAADGRFARRWIVGDGIDIGCGPSPLGNLRDYFPLMKSARPWDVPDGDAMLMEGVADNSYDFVHSSHCLEKLVDPVRSLGNWIRICKPGGHLIITIPDEDMYEQGVWPSIFNQDHKWTFTILKPQSWSPKSISVVQLLDLFKEEVEVLKLEKLDSGFRYDAPLRDQTLKGTSESAIEFVLRKRNKGWGLGAAADDSAARFAQVARQQEISTKFAEAIGLHQQGRVGEAHAAYTAILAADPDNLAVMNNLALIATFPEAERLLRRALEIDPAYVDALLNLGNQLVANQRAEEGRDMLRRALAAAPDDPRVINALSQAYDALEAHEDAVALLQEKGGLLGNLDDVYCRLGKYAEHLGRTDEALAYLANALRINPSHVEANIYTGRQHLRKGDFAKGAEGIAWIWHGRITESQIGLFMDPAGQPIRQDGRTIVLSADSGLGDTLQFVRYARPLKALGARVVVECQPELLRLVAAMPEVDEAVAIGELSAGFDLRLPLHNLMGAFRTTLATVPAEVPYLAAPVDEAAAFARRLAAHQGLRVGLCWAGNPNHPRNSSRSVAPDLLAPLLNQAGASFFSLQKGGDGAALGLIDWTADFADMANTAALVQGLDLVISVDSAVAHLAGALGRPVWLLNRFDSCWRWLEAGVETSPWYPNLTQFRQPAAGEWGPVMAAVTARLAEEIRIHGAANKPAAGRKPAKR
;
A
#
# COMPACT_ATOMS: atom_id res chain seq x y z
N MET A 1 -61.66 21.27 11.62
CA MET A 1 -60.33 20.75 11.26
C MET A 1 -60.24 19.35 11.84
N ALA A 2 -59.81 18.36 11.07
CA ALA A 2 -59.59 17.02 11.61
C ALA A 2 -58.36 17.06 12.52
N ASP A 3 -58.46 16.46 13.70
CA ASP A 3 -57.32 16.13 14.57
C ASP A 3 -56.43 15.04 13.92
N GLU A 4 -55.19 14.92 14.40
CA GLU A 4 -54.21 13.96 13.86
C GLU A 4 -54.66 12.50 13.97
N THR A 5 -55.34 12.14 15.06
CA THR A 5 -55.88 10.78 15.26
C THR A 5 -56.88 10.42 14.15
N THR A 6 -57.77 11.34 13.77
CA THR A 6 -58.75 11.17 12.71
C THR A 6 -58.10 11.13 11.33
N LYS A 7 -57.08 11.95 11.07
CA LYS A 7 -56.36 11.94 9.78
C LYS A 7 -55.70 10.60 9.50
N GLN A 8 -55.10 10.01 10.52
CA GLN A 8 -54.44 8.71 10.42
C GLN A 8 -55.41 7.56 10.16
N MET A 9 -56.73 7.75 10.33
CA MET A 9 -57.74 6.70 10.13
C MET A 9 -57.79 6.16 8.71
N LEU A 10 -57.59 7.00 7.69
CA LEU A 10 -57.59 6.54 6.30
C LEU A 10 -56.54 5.45 6.07
N ARG A 11 -55.34 5.64 6.64
CA ARG A 11 -54.23 4.69 6.57
C ARG A 11 -54.45 3.50 7.50
N ARG A 12 -54.87 3.74 8.75
CA ARG A 12 -55.08 2.69 9.75
C ARG A 12 -56.24 1.75 9.38
N ALA A 13 -57.27 2.24 8.70
CA ALA A 13 -58.36 1.41 8.18
C ALA A 13 -57.89 0.50 7.02
N ALA A 14 -56.91 0.93 6.24
CA ALA A 14 -56.32 0.12 5.17
C ALA A 14 -55.36 -0.96 5.71
N ASP A 15 -54.76 -0.75 6.88
CA ASP A 15 -53.89 -1.73 7.54
C ASP A 15 -54.66 -2.55 8.59
N GLY A 16 -55.10 -3.74 8.18
CA GLY A 16 -55.88 -4.65 9.02
C GLY A 16 -55.21 -5.06 10.33
N ARG A 17 -53.91 -4.79 10.55
CA ARG A 17 -53.23 -5.04 11.83
C ARG A 17 -53.73 -4.11 12.94
N PHE A 18 -54.08 -2.86 12.65
CA PHE A 18 -54.63 -1.95 13.65
C PHE A 18 -55.95 -2.49 14.22
N ALA A 19 -56.89 -2.86 13.35
CA ALA A 19 -58.21 -3.32 13.76
C ALA A 19 -58.26 -4.74 14.32
N ARG A 20 -57.30 -5.61 13.97
CA ARG A 20 -57.34 -7.04 14.31
C ARG A 20 -56.29 -7.47 15.33
N ARG A 21 -55.26 -6.66 15.59
CA ARG A 21 -54.11 -7.06 16.41
C ARG A 21 -53.68 -6.00 17.42
N TRP A 22 -53.58 -4.73 17.01
CA TRP A 22 -52.93 -3.70 17.84
C TRP A 22 -53.93 -2.93 18.71
N ILE A 23 -55.09 -2.56 18.18
CA ILE A 23 -56.14 -1.85 18.92
C ILE A 23 -57.24 -2.88 19.26
N VAL A 24 -56.96 -3.72 20.25
CA VAL A 24 -57.80 -4.85 20.67
C VAL A 24 -57.92 -4.88 22.18
N GLY A 25 -59.14 -5.06 22.71
CA GLY A 25 -59.38 -5.13 24.15
C GLY A 25 -59.62 -3.77 24.80
N ASP A 26 -59.25 -3.64 26.07
CA ASP A 26 -59.41 -2.43 26.87
C ASP A 26 -58.12 -1.60 26.81
N GLY A 27 -58.20 -0.37 26.30
CA GLY A 27 -57.04 0.51 26.15
C GLY A 27 -57.15 1.84 26.87
N ILE A 28 -56.05 2.59 26.80
CA ILE A 28 -55.94 3.97 27.27
C ILE A 28 -55.39 4.84 26.15
N ASP A 29 -55.93 6.05 26.01
CA ASP A 29 -55.58 7.01 24.98
C ASP A 29 -55.01 8.27 25.63
N ILE A 30 -53.68 8.40 25.57
CA ILE A 30 -52.89 9.39 26.30
C ILE A 30 -52.67 10.62 25.42
N GLY A 31 -52.99 11.80 25.96
CA GLY A 31 -52.93 13.06 25.23
C GLY A 31 -53.99 13.14 24.14
N CYS A 32 -55.17 12.55 24.39
CA CYS A 32 -56.23 12.37 23.40
C CYS A 32 -56.81 13.69 22.85
N GLY A 33 -56.68 14.79 23.59
CA GLY A 33 -57.18 16.09 23.19
C GLY A 33 -58.69 16.07 22.92
N PRO A 34 -59.19 16.87 21.95
CA PRO A 34 -60.62 16.99 21.70
C PRO A 34 -61.25 15.76 21.00
N SER A 35 -60.44 14.81 20.54
CA SER A 35 -60.89 13.70 19.69
C SER A 35 -60.28 12.37 20.12
N PRO A 36 -60.79 11.78 21.21
CA PRO A 36 -60.28 10.52 21.70
C PRO A 36 -60.53 9.38 20.72
N LEU A 37 -59.59 8.45 20.66
CA LEU A 37 -59.62 7.22 19.86
C LEU A 37 -60.91 6.40 20.11
N GLY A 38 -61.46 6.48 21.32
CA GLY A 38 -62.73 5.84 21.68
C GLY A 38 -63.91 6.26 20.78
N ASN A 39 -63.89 7.47 20.21
CA ASN A 39 -64.92 7.94 19.27
C ASN A 39 -64.85 7.23 17.90
N LEU A 40 -63.75 6.52 17.62
CA LEU A 40 -63.48 5.86 16.34
C LEU A 40 -63.70 4.34 16.43
N ARG A 41 -64.50 3.89 17.41
CA ARG A 41 -64.74 2.46 17.69
C ARG A 41 -65.31 1.69 16.51
N ASP A 42 -66.08 2.34 15.64
CA ASP A 42 -66.65 1.70 14.45
C ASP A 42 -65.57 1.18 13.47
N TYR A 43 -64.36 1.74 13.53
CA TYR A 43 -63.21 1.29 12.72
C TYR A 43 -62.39 0.18 13.39
N PHE A 44 -62.58 -0.04 14.69
CA PHE A 44 -61.82 -0.99 15.51
C PHE A 44 -62.77 -1.96 16.23
N PRO A 45 -63.37 -2.93 15.52
CA PRO A 45 -64.43 -3.78 16.05
C PRO A 45 -63.99 -4.66 17.24
N LEU A 46 -62.69 -4.88 17.43
CA LEU A 46 -62.14 -5.63 18.56
C LEU A 46 -61.73 -4.74 19.75
N MET A 47 -61.90 -3.41 19.65
CA MET A 47 -61.72 -2.49 20.77
C MET A 47 -62.94 -2.55 21.70
N LYS A 48 -62.72 -2.93 22.96
CA LYS A 48 -63.74 -2.95 24.00
C LYS A 48 -63.96 -1.57 24.58
N SER A 49 -62.88 -0.89 24.96
CA SER A 49 -62.87 0.46 25.50
C SER A 49 -61.55 1.16 25.19
N ALA A 50 -61.57 2.49 25.17
CA ALA A 50 -60.37 3.33 25.16
C ALA A 50 -60.60 4.47 26.14
N ARG A 51 -60.01 4.39 27.34
CA ARG A 51 -60.13 5.42 28.36
C ARG A 51 -59.34 6.66 27.91
N PRO A 52 -59.96 7.84 27.74
CA PRO A 52 -59.21 9.07 27.50
C PRO A 52 -58.37 9.41 28.74
N TRP A 53 -57.14 9.89 28.52
CA TRP A 53 -56.25 10.42 29.54
C TRP A 53 -55.65 11.75 29.05
N ASP A 54 -56.08 12.85 29.66
CA ASP A 54 -55.62 14.19 29.34
C ASP A 54 -55.27 14.99 30.61
N VAL A 55 -54.95 16.28 30.49
CA VAL A 55 -54.51 17.16 31.59
C VAL A 55 -55.33 17.02 32.89
N PRO A 56 -56.68 16.91 32.86
CA PRO A 56 -57.47 16.73 34.09
C PRO A 56 -57.30 15.37 34.77
N ASP A 57 -56.85 14.34 34.06
CA ASP A 57 -56.71 12.97 34.56
C ASP A 57 -55.38 12.74 35.31
N GLY A 58 -54.34 13.52 34.97
CA GLY A 58 -53.04 13.50 35.64
C GLY A 58 -51.85 13.64 34.69
N ASP A 59 -50.64 13.58 35.25
CA ASP A 59 -49.39 13.72 34.48
C ASP A 59 -49.17 12.50 33.56
N ALA A 60 -49.20 12.74 32.25
CA ALA A 60 -49.00 11.72 31.21
C ALA A 60 -47.60 11.08 31.21
N MET A 61 -46.57 11.74 31.77
CA MET A 61 -45.24 11.17 31.95
C MET A 61 -45.22 10.18 33.13
N LEU A 62 -45.93 10.50 34.22
CA LEU A 62 -45.90 9.70 35.44
C LEU A 62 -46.92 8.55 35.43
N MET A 63 -48.10 8.81 34.85
CA MET A 63 -49.26 7.90 34.89
C MET A 63 -49.57 7.44 36.32
N GLU A 64 -49.55 8.38 37.27
CA GLU A 64 -49.78 8.13 38.68
C GLU A 64 -51.23 7.69 38.91
N GLY A 65 -51.43 6.69 39.78
CA GLY A 65 -52.74 6.09 40.02
C GLY A 65 -53.20 5.10 38.95
N VAL A 66 -52.44 4.90 37.86
CA VAL A 66 -52.68 3.83 36.89
C VAL A 66 -51.85 2.60 37.24
N ALA A 67 -52.53 1.50 37.57
CA ALA A 67 -51.89 0.25 37.94
C ALA A 67 -51.13 -0.37 36.74
N ASP A 68 -50.07 -1.11 37.04
CA ASP A 68 -49.28 -1.84 36.05
C ASP A 68 -50.14 -2.87 35.31
N ASN A 69 -49.84 -3.08 34.03
CA ASN A 69 -50.54 -4.08 33.20
C ASN A 69 -52.08 -3.93 33.20
N SER A 70 -52.58 -2.69 33.25
CA SER A 70 -54.02 -2.41 33.26
C SER A 70 -54.66 -2.55 31.87
N TYR A 71 -53.92 -2.26 30.80
CA TYR A 71 -54.50 -2.08 29.47
C TYR A 71 -53.95 -3.06 28.43
N ASP A 72 -54.82 -3.60 27.59
CA ASP A 72 -54.47 -4.46 26.44
C ASP A 72 -53.74 -3.67 25.34
N PHE A 73 -54.03 -2.36 25.22
CA PHE A 73 -53.26 -1.44 24.38
C PHE A 73 -53.13 -0.04 24.98
N VAL A 74 -52.06 0.66 24.61
CA VAL A 74 -51.82 2.07 24.92
C VAL A 74 -51.71 2.84 23.60
N HIS A 75 -52.47 3.91 23.47
CA HIS A 75 -52.39 4.81 22.32
C HIS A 75 -51.92 6.19 22.77
N SER A 76 -51.10 6.85 21.95
CA SER A 76 -50.72 8.24 22.12
C SER A 76 -50.45 8.88 20.77
N SER A 77 -50.99 10.07 20.53
CA SER A 77 -50.78 10.84 19.30
C SER A 77 -50.38 12.27 19.66
N HIS A 78 -49.18 12.70 19.25
CA HIS A 78 -48.67 14.05 19.49
C HIS A 78 -48.75 14.48 20.98
N CYS A 79 -48.16 13.64 21.83
CA CYS A 79 -48.05 13.87 23.27
C CYS A 79 -46.61 13.81 23.76
N LEU A 80 -45.83 12.80 23.31
CA LEU A 80 -44.49 12.52 23.83
C LEU A 80 -43.51 13.71 23.67
N GLU A 81 -43.66 14.50 22.61
CA GLU A 81 -42.86 15.69 22.34
C GLU A 81 -43.07 16.84 23.32
N LYS A 82 -44.20 16.83 24.04
CA LYS A 82 -44.56 17.83 25.05
C LYS A 82 -44.11 17.40 26.44
N LEU A 83 -43.67 16.16 26.63
CA LEU A 83 -43.28 15.63 27.92
C LEU A 83 -41.82 15.98 28.23
N VAL A 84 -41.55 16.27 29.50
CA VAL A 84 -40.22 16.70 29.95
C VAL A 84 -39.18 15.59 29.75
N ASP A 85 -39.55 14.34 30.01
CA ASP A 85 -38.70 13.16 29.87
C ASP A 85 -39.39 12.08 29.02
N PRO A 86 -39.14 12.04 27.69
CA PRO A 86 -39.70 11.05 26.78
C PRO A 86 -39.31 9.60 27.11
N VAL A 87 -38.13 9.38 27.69
CA VAL A 87 -37.68 8.04 28.10
C VAL A 87 -38.53 7.54 29.25
N ARG A 88 -38.67 8.35 30.30
CA ARG A 88 -39.51 8.01 31.46
C ARG A 88 -40.98 7.85 31.08
N SER A 89 -41.48 8.72 30.21
CA SER A 89 -42.84 8.67 29.68
C SER A 89 -43.10 7.34 28.98
N LEU A 90 -42.25 6.98 28.01
CA LEU A 90 -42.39 5.71 27.28
C LEU A 90 -42.26 4.50 28.22
N GLY A 91 -41.33 4.53 29.17
CA GLY A 91 -41.20 3.47 30.19
C GLY A 91 -42.47 3.28 31.00
N ASN A 92 -43.12 4.37 31.45
CA ASN A 92 -44.39 4.31 32.18
C ASN A 92 -45.56 3.87 31.29
N TRP A 93 -45.56 4.22 30.01
CA TRP A 93 -46.56 3.72 29.07
C TRP A 93 -46.40 2.21 28.83
N ILE A 94 -45.17 1.72 28.75
CA ILE A 94 -44.88 0.27 28.69
C ILE A 94 -45.32 -0.41 29.98
N ARG A 95 -45.08 0.20 31.15
CA ARG A 95 -45.48 -0.32 32.47
C ARG A 95 -46.98 -0.62 32.55
N ILE A 96 -47.83 0.32 32.13
CA ILE A 96 -49.29 0.16 32.22
C ILE A 96 -49.90 -0.77 31.14
N CYS A 97 -49.16 -1.04 30.07
CA CYS A 97 -49.56 -2.01 29.05
C CYS A 97 -49.39 -3.45 29.57
N LYS A 98 -50.34 -4.34 29.27
CA LYS A 98 -50.26 -5.77 29.62
C LYS A 98 -49.15 -6.47 28.84
N PRO A 99 -48.55 -7.56 29.39
CA PRO A 99 -47.65 -8.40 28.63
C PRO A 99 -48.36 -8.96 27.39
N GLY A 100 -47.73 -8.88 26.22
CA GLY A 100 -48.33 -9.20 24.93
C GLY A 100 -49.26 -8.12 24.35
N GLY A 101 -49.56 -7.07 25.12
CA GLY A 101 -50.30 -5.89 24.68
C GLY A 101 -49.45 -4.96 23.80
N HIS A 102 -50.11 -3.98 23.20
CA HIS A 102 -49.50 -3.11 22.18
C HIS A 102 -49.47 -1.65 22.57
N LEU A 103 -48.41 -0.94 22.17
CA LEU A 103 -48.33 0.51 22.24
C LEU A 103 -48.34 1.07 20.82
N ILE A 104 -49.21 2.03 20.54
CA ILE A 104 -49.34 2.71 19.25
C ILE A 104 -49.04 4.19 19.49
N ILE A 105 -47.88 4.64 19.06
CA ILE A 105 -47.39 5.99 19.37
C ILE A 105 -47.10 6.74 18.08
N THR A 106 -47.57 7.98 18.00
CA THR A 106 -47.29 8.90 16.89
C THR A 106 -46.73 10.21 17.42
N ILE A 107 -45.63 10.67 16.85
CA ILE A 107 -44.87 11.87 17.25
C ILE A 107 -44.46 12.67 16.01
N PRO A 108 -44.23 13.99 16.09
CA PRO A 108 -43.81 14.77 14.92
C PRO A 108 -42.40 14.39 14.45
N ASP A 109 -42.21 14.29 13.13
CA ASP A 109 -40.88 14.19 12.50
C ASP A 109 -40.24 15.58 12.48
N GLU A 110 -38.98 15.69 12.90
CA GLU A 110 -38.29 16.98 13.02
C GLU A 110 -38.21 17.71 11.68
N ASP A 111 -37.87 17.03 10.58
CA ASP A 111 -37.63 17.68 9.30
C ASP A 111 -38.93 18.13 8.65
N MET A 112 -40.03 17.42 8.93
CA MET A 112 -41.33 17.72 8.37
C MET A 112 -42.15 18.70 9.19
N TYR A 113 -42.20 18.51 10.51
CA TYR A 113 -42.99 19.37 11.38
C TYR A 113 -42.22 20.65 11.69
N GLU A 114 -41.01 20.53 12.25
CA GLU A 114 -40.24 21.67 12.76
C GLU A 114 -39.39 22.40 11.71
N GLN A 115 -39.11 21.73 10.59
CA GLN A 115 -38.59 22.35 9.37
C GLN A 115 -37.31 23.18 9.59
N GLY A 116 -36.40 22.70 10.45
CA GLY A 116 -35.09 23.32 10.67
C GLY A 116 -35.05 24.40 11.75
N VAL A 117 -36.14 24.64 12.48
CA VAL A 117 -36.23 25.71 13.49
C VAL A 117 -36.45 25.15 14.89
N TRP A 118 -35.62 25.58 15.85
CA TRP A 118 -35.76 25.26 17.27
C TRP A 118 -35.54 26.52 18.14
N PRO A 119 -36.37 26.79 19.18
CA PRO A 119 -37.61 26.09 19.57
C PRO A 119 -38.69 26.10 18.48
N SER A 120 -39.64 25.18 18.57
CA SER A 120 -40.74 25.08 17.59
C SER A 120 -41.48 26.42 17.45
N ILE A 121 -41.65 26.86 16.20
CA ILE A 121 -42.44 28.04 15.85
C ILE A 121 -43.93 27.70 15.65
N PHE A 122 -44.26 26.42 15.50
CA PHE A 122 -45.62 25.94 15.29
C PHE A 122 -46.30 25.54 16.61
N ASN A 123 -45.53 24.99 17.55
CA ASN A 123 -46.05 24.64 18.86
C ASN A 123 -45.02 24.87 19.98
N GLN A 124 -45.20 25.96 20.73
CA GLN A 124 -44.27 26.36 21.80
C GLN A 124 -44.21 25.39 22.98
N ASP A 125 -45.12 24.41 23.07
CA ASP A 125 -45.09 23.40 24.13
C ASP A 125 -44.17 22.20 23.81
N HIS A 126 -43.66 22.12 22.58
CA HIS A 126 -42.69 21.09 22.19
C HIS A 126 -41.37 21.27 22.96
N LYS A 127 -40.96 20.21 23.66
CA LYS A 127 -39.73 20.14 24.45
C LYS A 127 -38.65 19.31 23.75
N TRP A 128 -39.05 18.50 22.77
CA TRP A 128 -38.20 17.61 22.00
C TRP A 128 -38.62 17.56 20.52
N THR A 129 -37.64 17.31 19.65
CA THR A 129 -37.87 16.91 18.25
C THR A 129 -37.49 15.44 18.08
N PHE A 130 -38.01 14.77 17.04
CA PHE A 130 -37.74 13.35 16.82
C PHE A 130 -37.35 13.03 15.39
N THR A 131 -36.50 12.02 15.25
CA THR A 131 -36.11 11.44 13.96
C THR A 131 -36.12 9.92 14.06
N ILE A 132 -36.30 9.20 12.95
CA ILE A 132 -36.15 7.72 12.97
C ILE A 132 -34.70 7.38 13.31
N LEU A 133 -33.78 7.74 12.41
CA LEU A 133 -32.33 7.61 12.59
C LEU A 133 -31.65 8.66 11.73
N LYS A 134 -30.95 9.60 12.37
CA LYS A 134 -30.20 10.66 11.70
C LYS A 134 -28.86 10.84 12.40
N PRO A 135 -27.72 10.62 11.71
CA PRO A 135 -26.40 10.73 12.31
C PRO A 135 -26.13 12.10 12.95
N GLN A 136 -26.72 13.16 12.38
CA GLN A 136 -26.64 14.51 12.90
C GLN A 136 -27.98 15.22 12.71
N SER A 137 -28.65 15.55 13.82
CA SER A 137 -29.82 16.43 13.80
C SER A 137 -29.38 17.89 13.80
N TRP A 138 -30.17 18.75 13.15
CA TRP A 138 -30.02 20.21 13.25
C TRP A 138 -30.59 20.76 14.56
N SER A 139 -31.45 20.00 15.26
CA SER A 139 -32.05 20.40 16.53
C SER A 139 -31.16 19.97 17.70
N PRO A 140 -30.86 20.88 18.66
CA PRO A 140 -30.10 20.53 19.87
C PRO A 140 -30.92 19.71 20.88
N LYS A 141 -32.21 19.46 20.58
CA LYS A 141 -33.16 18.72 21.43
C LYS A 141 -33.84 17.60 20.63
N SER A 142 -33.09 16.93 19.75
CA SER A 142 -33.59 15.81 18.96
C SER A 142 -33.30 14.45 19.59
N ILE A 143 -34.28 13.54 19.51
CA ILE A 143 -34.16 12.14 19.92
C ILE A 143 -34.34 11.24 18.70
N SER A 144 -33.36 10.35 18.45
CA SER A 144 -33.55 9.25 17.51
C SER A 144 -34.46 8.19 18.13
N VAL A 145 -35.56 7.88 17.46
CA VAL A 145 -36.52 6.85 17.89
C VAL A 145 -35.86 5.48 17.92
N VAL A 146 -34.95 5.18 16.98
CA VAL A 146 -34.17 3.92 17.02
C VAL A 146 -33.34 3.82 18.30
N GLN A 147 -32.62 4.88 18.68
CA GLN A 147 -31.82 4.89 19.91
C GLN A 147 -32.69 4.85 21.17
N LEU A 148 -33.82 5.58 21.18
CA LEU A 148 -34.80 5.54 22.26
C LEU A 148 -35.36 4.13 22.48
N LEU A 149 -35.71 3.42 21.39
CA LEU A 149 -36.28 2.08 21.48
C LEU A 149 -35.23 1.02 21.87
N ASP A 150 -33.95 1.21 21.56
CA ASP A 150 -32.88 0.30 21.98
C ASP A 150 -32.75 0.24 23.52
N LEU A 151 -33.09 1.33 24.22
CA LEU A 151 -33.14 1.37 25.69
C LEU A 151 -34.18 0.42 26.30
N PHE A 152 -35.17 -0.01 25.50
CA PHE A 152 -36.28 -0.87 25.93
C PHE A 152 -36.32 -2.20 25.16
N LYS A 153 -35.23 -2.60 24.49
CA LYS A 153 -35.21 -3.79 23.62
C LYS A 153 -35.50 -5.12 24.32
N GLU A 154 -35.26 -5.16 25.63
CA GLU A 154 -35.54 -6.33 26.48
C GLU A 154 -37.00 -6.39 26.94
N GLU A 155 -37.69 -5.24 26.96
CA GLU A 155 -39.05 -5.06 27.43
C GLU A 155 -40.08 -5.07 26.30
N VAL A 156 -39.69 -4.58 25.12
CA VAL A 156 -40.58 -4.48 23.96
C VAL A 156 -39.98 -5.09 22.71
N GLU A 157 -40.86 -5.44 21.78
CA GLU A 157 -40.54 -5.78 20.41
C GLU A 157 -41.11 -4.68 19.50
N VAL A 158 -40.27 -4.15 18.60
CA VAL A 158 -40.69 -3.15 17.63
C VAL A 158 -41.38 -3.86 16.47
N LEU A 159 -42.70 -3.68 16.35
CA LEU A 159 -43.51 -4.26 15.27
C LEU A 159 -43.60 -3.34 14.06
N LYS A 160 -43.44 -2.03 14.28
CA LYS A 160 -43.53 -1.00 13.25
C LYS A 160 -42.73 0.23 13.68
N LEU A 161 -42.03 0.85 12.72
CA LEU A 161 -41.44 2.18 12.81
C LEU A 161 -41.47 2.78 11.41
N GLU A 162 -42.27 3.83 11.20
CA GLU A 162 -42.58 4.37 9.88
C GLU A 162 -42.61 5.91 9.92
N LYS A 163 -42.08 6.55 8.88
CA LYS A 163 -42.24 7.99 8.64
C LYS A 163 -43.53 8.21 7.86
N LEU A 164 -44.39 9.10 8.36
CA LEU A 164 -45.69 9.41 7.79
C LEU A 164 -45.65 10.77 7.09
N ASP A 165 -45.55 10.73 5.77
CA ASP A 165 -45.43 11.91 4.90
C ASP A 165 -46.50 12.04 3.81
N SER A 166 -47.58 11.29 3.96
CA SER A 166 -48.72 11.37 3.05
C SER A 166 -49.25 12.81 2.96
N GLY A 167 -49.34 13.33 1.73
CA GLY A 167 -49.82 14.69 1.48
C GLY A 167 -48.86 15.81 1.86
N PHE A 168 -47.69 15.51 2.44
CA PHE A 168 -46.67 16.50 2.75
C PHE A 168 -45.98 17.01 1.49
N ARG A 169 -45.63 18.30 1.46
CA ARG A 169 -44.94 18.92 0.33
C ARG A 169 -43.60 19.46 0.77
N TYR A 170 -42.53 18.77 0.40
CA TYR A 170 -41.14 19.09 0.76
C TYR A 170 -40.64 20.42 0.17
N ASP A 171 -41.26 20.91 -0.91
CA ASP A 171 -40.94 22.15 -1.60
C ASP A 171 -41.76 23.36 -1.13
N ALA A 172 -42.70 23.16 -0.21
CA ALA A 172 -43.54 24.24 0.28
C ALA A 172 -42.76 25.21 1.20
N PRO A 173 -43.08 26.51 1.18
CA PRO A 173 -42.55 27.45 2.17
C PRO A 173 -42.89 27.00 3.59
N LEU A 174 -42.01 27.36 4.52
CA LEU A 174 -42.10 27.03 5.94
C LEU A 174 -43.49 27.39 6.52
N ARG A 175 -44.23 26.35 6.95
CA ARG A 175 -45.58 26.44 7.53
C ARG A 175 -45.97 25.12 8.18
N ASP A 176 -46.89 25.15 9.14
CA ASP A 176 -47.49 23.93 9.67
C ASP A 176 -48.42 23.31 8.61
N GLN A 177 -47.96 22.21 7.99
CA GLN A 177 -48.74 21.50 6.96
C GLN A 177 -49.79 20.58 7.57
N THR A 178 -49.68 20.24 8.86
CA THR A 178 -50.65 19.40 9.58
C THR A 178 -51.99 20.10 9.72
N LEU A 179 -52.06 21.43 9.62
CA LEU A 179 -53.35 22.16 9.61
C LEU A 179 -54.24 21.82 8.38
N LYS A 180 -53.69 21.16 7.35
CA LYS A 180 -54.46 20.64 6.21
C LYS A 180 -55.06 19.28 6.53
N GLY A 181 -56.29 19.06 6.08
CA GLY A 181 -57.08 17.88 6.46
C GLY A 181 -56.51 16.50 6.07
N THR A 182 -55.46 16.41 5.25
CA THR A 182 -54.93 15.14 4.73
C THR A 182 -53.40 15.04 4.76
N SER A 183 -52.68 16.02 5.32
CA SER A 183 -51.21 16.01 5.34
C SER A 183 -50.70 15.46 6.66
N GLU A 184 -49.84 14.44 6.62
CA GLU A 184 -49.14 13.88 7.79
C GLU A 184 -47.72 14.46 7.88
N SER A 185 -47.18 14.58 9.09
CA SER A 185 -45.81 15.09 9.37
C SER A 185 -45.23 14.43 10.61
N ALA A 186 -45.25 13.10 10.63
CA ALA A 186 -45.07 12.32 11.85
C ALA A 186 -44.20 11.08 11.66
N ILE A 187 -43.81 10.49 12.79
CA ILE A 187 -43.23 9.15 12.92
C ILE A 187 -44.24 8.33 13.72
N GLU A 188 -44.62 7.17 13.22
CA GLU A 188 -45.46 6.22 13.95
C GLU A 188 -44.69 4.94 14.23
N PHE A 189 -44.73 4.50 15.49
CA PHE A 189 -44.17 3.22 15.88
C PHE A 189 -45.15 2.43 16.72
N VAL A 190 -45.12 1.11 16.51
CA VAL A 190 -45.95 0.14 17.22
C VAL A 190 -45.05 -0.85 17.93
N LEU A 191 -45.27 -1.00 19.22
CA LEU A 191 -44.50 -1.87 20.11
C LEU A 191 -45.39 -2.97 20.65
N ARG A 192 -44.83 -4.15 20.88
CA ARG A 192 -45.45 -5.21 21.67
C ARG A 192 -44.67 -5.40 22.96
N LYS A 193 -45.34 -5.32 24.11
CA LYS A 193 -44.71 -5.63 25.39
C LYS A 193 -44.39 -7.13 25.46
N ARG A 194 -43.15 -7.47 25.83
CA ARG A 194 -42.70 -8.87 25.97
C ARG A 194 -43.30 -9.52 27.22
N ASN A 195 -43.38 -10.85 27.22
CA ASN A 195 -44.00 -11.63 28.30
C ASN A 195 -43.12 -11.84 29.54
N LYS A 196 -41.86 -11.38 29.56
CA LYS A 196 -41.00 -11.50 30.74
C LYS A 196 -41.47 -10.52 31.82
N GLY A 197 -41.67 -11.03 33.03
CA GLY A 197 -42.17 -10.25 34.17
C GLY A 197 -41.27 -9.05 34.46
N TRP A 198 -41.90 -7.89 34.60
CA TRP A 198 -41.30 -6.68 35.13
C TRP A 198 -40.68 -6.99 36.51
N GLY A 199 -39.34 -6.98 36.59
CA GLY A 199 -38.64 -7.14 37.86
C GLY A 199 -38.88 -5.91 38.73
N LEU A 200 -39.58 -6.11 39.85
CA LEU A 200 -39.84 -5.11 40.89
C LEU A 200 -38.53 -4.38 41.30
N GLY A 201 -38.46 -3.07 41.06
CA GLY A 201 -37.69 -2.14 41.90
C GLY A 201 -36.67 -1.18 41.28
N ALA A 202 -36.18 -1.37 40.04
CA ALA A 202 -34.98 -0.62 39.58
C ALA A 202 -35.12 0.19 38.27
N ALA A 203 -36.22 0.09 37.53
CA ALA A 203 -36.29 0.64 36.17
C ALA A 203 -36.75 2.12 36.08
N ALA A 204 -37.19 2.74 37.17
CA ALA A 204 -37.58 4.16 37.19
C ALA A 204 -36.46 5.09 37.71
N ASP A 205 -35.51 4.58 38.50
CA ASP A 205 -34.40 5.37 39.07
C ASP A 205 -33.15 5.42 38.16
N ASP A 206 -33.10 4.59 37.10
CA ASP A 206 -31.97 4.49 36.17
C ASP A 206 -32.20 5.25 34.84
N SER A 207 -33.35 5.91 34.66
CA SER A 207 -33.67 6.64 33.42
C SER A 207 -32.72 7.81 33.17
N ALA A 208 -32.32 8.53 34.23
CA ALA A 208 -31.35 9.62 34.16
C ALA A 208 -29.94 9.13 33.77
N ALA A 209 -29.53 7.96 34.25
CA ALA A 209 -28.24 7.36 33.91
C ALA A 209 -28.22 6.84 32.47
N ARG A 210 -29.31 6.20 32.02
CA ARG A 210 -29.50 5.77 30.62
C ARG A 210 -29.55 6.97 29.66
N PHE A 211 -30.22 8.05 30.03
CA PHE A 211 -30.22 9.29 29.25
C PHE A 211 -28.82 9.94 29.20
N ALA A 212 -28.11 10.00 30.33
CA ALA A 212 -26.74 10.49 30.37
C ALA A 212 -25.78 9.64 29.51
N GLN A 213 -26.01 8.32 29.43
CA GLN A 213 -25.26 7.42 28.57
C GLN A 213 -25.51 7.72 27.07
N VAL A 214 -26.76 7.90 26.66
CA VAL A 214 -27.10 8.27 25.27
C VAL A 214 -26.53 9.63 24.90
N ALA A 215 -26.69 10.63 25.77
CA ALA A 215 -26.14 11.96 25.58
C ALA A 215 -24.60 11.93 25.46
N ARG A 216 -23.92 11.14 26.31
CA ARG A 216 -22.46 10.96 26.27
C ARG A 216 -22.01 10.26 24.98
N GLN A 217 -22.71 9.22 24.52
CA GLN A 217 -22.38 8.55 23.26
C GLN A 217 -22.57 9.45 22.05
N GLN A 218 -23.63 10.28 22.05
CA GLN A 218 -23.87 11.26 20.99
C GLN A 218 -22.81 12.37 21.01
N GLU A 219 -22.38 12.81 22.19
CA GLU A 219 -21.29 13.78 22.34
C GLU A 219 -19.95 13.21 21.83
N ILE A 220 -19.61 11.97 22.20
CA ILE A 220 -18.42 11.28 21.71
C ILE A 220 -18.47 11.12 20.18
N SER A 221 -19.62 10.74 19.63
CA SER A 221 -19.79 10.56 18.19
C SER A 221 -19.59 11.87 17.42
N THR A 222 -20.09 12.98 17.99
CA THR A 222 -19.95 14.33 17.41
C THR A 222 -18.49 14.78 17.44
N LYS A 223 -17.82 14.62 18.59
CA LYS A 223 -16.38 14.92 18.75
C LYS A 223 -15.52 14.07 17.83
N PHE A 224 -15.89 12.81 17.62
CA PHE A 224 -15.17 11.92 16.72
C PHE A 224 -15.29 12.36 15.26
N ALA A 225 -16.48 12.77 14.81
CA ALA A 225 -16.66 13.33 13.48
C ALA A 225 -15.85 14.63 13.27
N GLU A 226 -15.79 15.50 14.28
CA GLU A 226 -14.94 16.70 14.26
C GLU A 226 -13.45 16.35 14.15
N ALA A 227 -12.98 15.39 14.95
CA ALA A 227 -11.60 14.92 14.90
C ALA A 227 -11.21 14.33 13.53
N ILE A 228 -12.11 13.59 12.88
CA ILE A 228 -11.94 13.12 11.50
C ILE A 228 -11.85 14.30 10.53
N GLY A 229 -12.71 15.32 10.69
CA GLY A 229 -12.66 16.54 9.87
C GLY A 229 -11.31 17.25 9.97
N LEU A 230 -10.76 17.39 11.18
CA LEU A 230 -9.42 17.95 11.41
C LEU A 230 -8.33 17.11 10.75
N HIS A 231 -8.41 15.78 10.87
CA HIS A 231 -7.47 14.85 10.24
C HIS A 231 -7.47 15.02 8.71
N GLN A 232 -8.64 15.01 8.08
CA GLN A 232 -8.78 15.16 6.62
C GLN A 232 -8.29 16.52 6.09
N GLN A 233 -8.33 17.56 6.92
CA GLN A 233 -7.78 18.89 6.60
C GLN A 233 -6.26 18.99 6.78
N GLY A 234 -5.59 17.92 7.22
CA GLY A 234 -4.16 17.93 7.52
C GLY A 234 -3.79 18.68 8.79
N ARG A 235 -4.76 19.03 9.65
CA ARG A 235 -4.53 19.67 10.96
C ARG A 235 -4.15 18.62 12.00
N VAL A 236 -3.02 17.96 11.75
CA VAL A 236 -2.59 16.74 12.45
C VAL A 236 -2.51 16.91 13.96
N GLY A 237 -1.93 18.02 14.44
CA GLY A 237 -1.80 18.27 15.89
C GLY A 237 -3.14 18.44 16.61
N GLU A 238 -4.11 19.09 15.97
CA GLU A 238 -5.44 19.30 16.54
C GLU A 238 -6.28 18.03 16.49
N ALA A 239 -6.18 17.26 15.41
CA ALA A 239 -6.80 15.95 15.30
C ALA A 239 -6.28 14.99 16.38
N HIS A 240 -4.96 14.98 16.62
CA HIS A 240 -4.34 14.15 17.65
C HIS A 240 -4.88 14.50 19.05
N ALA A 241 -4.92 15.79 19.39
CA ALA A 241 -5.49 16.26 20.65
C ALA A 241 -6.98 15.88 20.80
N ALA A 242 -7.77 16.02 19.72
CA ALA A 242 -9.19 15.68 19.73
C ALA A 242 -9.43 14.17 19.94
N TYR A 243 -8.71 13.30 19.22
CA TYR A 243 -8.81 11.84 19.44
C TYR A 243 -8.35 11.44 20.85
N THR A 244 -7.28 12.04 21.36
CA THR A 244 -6.79 11.77 22.72
C THR A 244 -7.83 12.15 23.77
N ALA A 245 -8.53 13.27 23.60
CA ALA A 245 -9.62 13.69 24.48
C ALA A 245 -10.80 12.72 24.45
N ILE A 246 -11.10 12.14 23.29
CA ILE A 246 -12.13 11.11 23.15
C ILE A 246 -11.72 9.83 23.89
N LEU A 247 -10.47 9.35 23.71
CA LEU A 247 -9.98 8.15 24.42
C LEU A 247 -9.90 8.35 25.93
N ALA A 248 -9.69 9.56 26.43
CA ALA A 248 -9.78 9.84 27.86
C ALA A 248 -11.21 9.63 28.40
N ALA A 249 -12.23 9.88 27.58
CA ALA A 249 -13.63 9.69 27.93
C ALA A 249 -14.16 8.28 27.59
N ASP A 250 -13.59 7.61 26.61
CA ASP A 250 -13.96 6.26 26.17
C ASP A 250 -12.69 5.46 25.81
N PRO A 251 -12.01 4.87 26.82
CA PRO A 251 -10.69 4.27 26.64
C PRO A 251 -10.65 3.01 25.77
N ASP A 252 -11.79 2.41 25.45
CA ASP A 252 -11.89 1.18 24.66
C ASP A 252 -12.47 1.43 23.25
N ASN A 253 -12.53 2.70 22.81
CA ASN A 253 -13.02 3.06 21.49
C ASN A 253 -12.06 2.65 20.36
N LEU A 254 -12.30 1.47 19.77
CA LEU A 254 -11.47 0.89 18.71
C LEU A 254 -11.28 1.82 17.50
N ALA A 255 -12.36 2.46 17.05
CA ALA A 255 -12.32 3.34 15.88
C ALA A 255 -11.45 4.57 16.12
N VAL A 256 -11.51 5.16 17.32
CA VAL A 256 -10.66 6.30 17.69
C VAL A 256 -9.20 5.87 17.85
N MET A 257 -8.92 4.72 18.48
CA MET A 257 -7.55 4.20 18.57
C MET A 257 -6.93 4.01 17.19
N ASN A 258 -7.67 3.40 16.27
CA ASN A 258 -7.23 3.16 14.91
C ASN A 258 -6.97 4.47 14.13
N ASN A 259 -7.87 5.45 14.23
CA ASN A 259 -7.70 6.73 13.55
C ASN A 259 -6.57 7.57 14.15
N LEU A 260 -6.39 7.57 15.47
CA LEU A 260 -5.26 8.22 16.13
C LEU A 260 -3.93 7.60 15.71
N ALA A 261 -3.86 6.27 15.61
CA ALA A 261 -2.65 5.56 15.21
C ALA A 261 -2.16 5.92 13.80
N LEU A 262 -3.04 6.35 12.90
CA LEU A 262 -2.67 6.80 11.55
C LEU A 262 -1.90 8.12 11.55
N ILE A 263 -2.06 8.95 12.58
CA ILE A 263 -1.43 10.28 12.69
C ILE A 263 -0.41 10.39 13.83
N ALA A 264 -0.29 9.34 14.64
CA ALA A 264 0.63 9.27 15.77
C ALA A 264 2.04 8.87 15.34
N THR A 265 3.00 9.05 16.24
CA THR A 265 4.35 8.48 16.08
C THR A 265 4.28 6.96 16.12
N PHE A 266 5.22 6.26 15.46
CA PHE A 266 5.22 4.79 15.41
C PHE A 266 5.11 4.11 16.80
N PRO A 267 5.87 4.52 17.85
CA PRO A 267 5.75 3.90 19.17
C PRO A 267 4.35 4.08 19.80
N GLU A 268 3.73 5.24 19.59
CA GLU A 268 2.38 5.51 20.09
C GLU A 268 1.33 4.73 19.30
N ALA A 269 1.43 4.74 17.97
CA ALA A 269 0.54 4.02 17.07
C ALA A 269 0.57 2.51 17.34
N GLU A 270 1.75 1.92 17.51
CA GLU A 270 1.90 0.50 17.85
C GLU A 270 1.19 0.17 19.17
N ARG A 271 1.35 1.00 20.21
CA ARG A 271 0.67 0.80 21.50
C ARG A 271 -0.85 0.86 21.35
N LEU A 272 -1.37 1.83 20.61
CA LEU A 272 -2.81 2.01 20.38
C LEU A 272 -3.40 0.84 19.60
N LEU A 273 -2.74 0.41 18.53
CA LEU A 273 -3.21 -0.68 17.68
C LEU A 273 -3.14 -2.03 18.41
N ARG A 274 -2.08 -2.27 19.20
CA ARG A 274 -2.03 -3.47 20.05
C ARG A 274 -3.12 -3.48 21.10
N ARG A 275 -3.41 -2.34 21.74
CA ARG A 275 -4.54 -2.22 22.67
C ARG A 275 -5.88 -2.50 21.99
N ALA A 276 -6.08 -1.99 20.77
CA ALA A 276 -7.27 -2.32 19.98
C ALA A 276 -7.39 -3.83 19.73
N LEU A 277 -6.28 -4.51 19.45
CA LEU A 277 -6.24 -5.97 19.23
C LEU A 277 -6.34 -6.82 20.51
N GLU A 278 -6.07 -6.25 21.68
CA GLU A 278 -6.39 -6.89 22.97
C GLU A 278 -7.90 -6.92 23.21
N ILE A 279 -8.62 -5.88 22.78
CA ILE A 279 -10.07 -5.75 22.92
C ILE A 279 -10.79 -6.57 21.85
N ASP A 280 -10.39 -6.44 20.59
CA ASP A 280 -10.89 -7.23 19.46
C ASP A 280 -9.73 -7.78 18.60
N PRO A 281 -9.35 -9.06 18.82
CA PRO A 281 -8.26 -9.71 18.07
C PRO A 281 -8.48 -9.84 16.56
N ALA A 282 -9.72 -9.64 16.07
CA ALA A 282 -10.10 -9.74 14.66
C ALA A 282 -10.37 -8.37 14.02
N TYR A 283 -10.10 -7.26 14.71
CA TYR A 283 -10.34 -5.92 14.20
C TYR A 283 -9.44 -5.60 12.99
N VAL A 284 -10.02 -5.71 11.79
CA VAL A 284 -9.31 -5.69 10.50
C VAL A 284 -8.50 -4.43 10.29
N ASP A 285 -9.06 -3.25 10.57
CA ASP A 285 -8.36 -1.99 10.35
C ASP A 285 -7.12 -1.86 11.25
N ALA A 286 -7.19 -2.35 12.49
CA ALA A 286 -6.03 -2.33 13.38
C ALA A 286 -4.95 -3.34 12.96
N LEU A 287 -5.34 -4.54 12.53
CA LEU A 287 -4.40 -5.53 11.97
C LEU A 287 -3.70 -5.00 10.72
N LEU A 288 -4.46 -4.39 9.81
CA LEU A 288 -3.96 -3.78 8.58
C LEU A 288 -2.97 -2.65 8.86
N ASN A 289 -3.37 -1.70 9.71
CA ASN A 289 -2.55 -0.52 10.00
C ASN A 289 -1.29 -0.89 10.79
N LEU A 290 -1.39 -1.82 11.76
CA LEU A 290 -0.22 -2.30 12.49
C LEU A 290 0.73 -3.05 11.55
N GLY A 291 0.18 -3.90 10.68
CA GLY A 291 0.93 -4.62 9.66
C GLY A 291 1.75 -3.70 8.76
N ASN A 292 1.11 -2.68 8.18
CA ASN A 292 1.77 -1.69 7.34
C ASN A 292 2.85 -0.90 8.08
N GLN A 293 2.57 -0.45 9.30
CA GLN A 293 3.54 0.31 10.09
C GLN A 293 4.76 -0.55 10.50
N LEU A 294 4.54 -1.83 10.82
CA LEU A 294 5.64 -2.76 11.12
C LEU A 294 6.54 -2.98 9.90
N VAL A 295 5.97 -3.18 8.70
CA VAL A 295 6.74 -3.30 7.46
C VAL A 295 7.56 -2.03 7.20
N ALA A 296 6.95 -0.85 7.31
CA ALA A 296 7.63 0.43 7.12
C ALA A 296 8.79 0.67 8.12
N ASN A 297 8.71 0.07 9.31
CA ASN A 297 9.72 0.18 10.36
C ASN A 297 10.64 -1.06 10.43
N GLN A 298 10.86 -1.74 9.30
CA GLN A 298 11.80 -2.86 9.15
C GLN A 298 11.48 -4.10 10.01
N ARG A 299 10.25 -4.22 10.51
CA ARG A 299 9.72 -5.40 11.23
C ARG A 299 8.77 -6.19 10.32
N ALA A 300 9.23 -6.48 9.11
CA ALA A 300 8.38 -7.01 8.04
C ALA A 300 7.79 -8.41 8.33
N GLU A 301 8.53 -9.28 9.03
CA GLU A 301 8.05 -10.61 9.45
C GLU A 301 6.80 -10.50 10.33
N GLU A 302 6.86 -9.66 11.36
CA GLU A 302 5.74 -9.42 12.26
C GLU A 302 4.59 -8.70 11.54
N GLY A 303 4.92 -7.75 10.67
CA GLY A 303 3.95 -7.06 9.83
C GLY A 303 3.16 -8.01 8.94
N ARG A 304 3.84 -8.95 8.27
CA ARG A 304 3.22 -10.03 7.47
C ARG A 304 2.26 -10.85 8.33
N ASP A 305 2.65 -11.22 9.55
CA ASP A 305 1.80 -12.04 10.42
C ASP A 305 0.51 -11.30 10.83
N MET A 306 0.58 -9.98 11.08
CA MET A 306 -0.62 -9.16 11.30
C MET A 306 -1.50 -9.11 10.05
N LEU A 307 -0.91 -8.93 8.86
CA LEU A 307 -1.64 -8.86 7.60
C LEU A 307 -2.28 -10.21 7.21
N ARG A 308 -1.65 -11.35 7.54
CA ARG A 308 -2.26 -12.68 7.37
C ARG A 308 -3.48 -12.86 8.27
N ARG A 309 -3.42 -12.36 9.51
CA ARG A 309 -4.60 -12.33 10.40
C ARG A 309 -5.69 -11.43 9.85
N ALA A 310 -5.34 -10.26 9.30
CA ALA A 310 -6.30 -9.36 8.66
C ALA A 310 -7.01 -10.06 7.49
N LEU A 311 -6.25 -10.81 6.67
CA LEU A 311 -6.81 -11.54 5.53
C LEU A 311 -7.72 -12.68 5.98
N ALA A 312 -7.39 -13.37 7.08
CA ALA A 312 -8.28 -14.38 7.64
C ALA A 312 -9.61 -13.79 8.16
N ALA A 313 -9.59 -12.58 8.72
CA ALA A 313 -10.78 -11.88 9.20
C ALA A 313 -11.61 -11.25 8.06
N ALA A 314 -10.96 -10.79 6.98
CA ALA A 314 -11.60 -10.24 5.80
C ALA A 314 -10.96 -10.78 4.49
N PRO A 315 -11.35 -11.99 4.04
CA PRO A 315 -10.70 -12.69 2.92
C PRO A 315 -10.73 -12.00 1.56
N ASP A 316 -11.65 -11.04 1.38
CA ASP A 316 -11.88 -10.35 0.12
C ASP A 316 -11.63 -8.82 0.23
N ASP A 317 -10.99 -8.34 1.32
CA ASP A 317 -10.65 -6.92 1.46
C ASP A 317 -9.44 -6.55 0.59
N PRO A 318 -9.60 -5.72 -0.46
CA PRO A 318 -8.51 -5.35 -1.36
C PRO A 318 -7.38 -4.58 -0.67
N ARG A 319 -7.67 -3.85 0.41
CA ARG A 319 -6.65 -3.12 1.17
C ARG A 319 -5.66 -4.09 1.82
N VAL A 320 -6.18 -5.18 2.36
CA VAL A 320 -5.40 -6.23 3.01
C VAL A 320 -4.60 -7.04 1.98
N ILE A 321 -5.22 -7.42 0.86
CA ILE A 321 -4.54 -8.14 -0.22
C ILE A 321 -3.35 -7.32 -0.75
N ASN A 322 -3.56 -6.02 -1.00
CA ASN A 322 -2.51 -5.13 -1.47
C ASN A 322 -1.38 -5.00 -0.44
N ALA A 323 -1.70 -4.79 0.84
CA ALA A 323 -0.71 -4.68 1.91
C ALA A 323 0.10 -5.96 2.10
N LEU A 324 -0.56 -7.13 2.12
CA LEU A 324 0.11 -8.42 2.28
C LEU A 324 1.02 -8.73 1.07
N SER A 325 0.60 -8.40 -0.15
CA SER A 325 1.44 -8.56 -1.34
C SER A 325 2.73 -7.72 -1.27
N GLN A 326 2.67 -6.52 -0.68
CA GLN A 326 3.83 -5.66 -0.48
C GLN A 326 4.72 -6.15 0.66
N ALA A 327 4.13 -6.69 1.74
CA ALA A 327 4.87 -7.31 2.83
C ALA A 327 5.66 -8.54 2.32
N TYR A 328 5.07 -9.36 1.45
CA TYR A 328 5.78 -10.45 0.80
C TYR A 328 6.92 -9.97 -0.11
N ASP A 329 6.74 -8.88 -0.87
CA ASP A 329 7.83 -8.27 -1.67
C ASP A 329 8.98 -7.79 -0.77
N ALA A 330 8.67 -7.11 0.34
CA ALA A 330 9.67 -6.63 1.31
C ALA A 330 10.44 -7.77 2.00
N LEU A 331 9.83 -8.95 2.13
CA LEU A 331 10.44 -10.16 2.67
C LEU A 331 11.12 -11.04 1.61
N GLU A 332 11.11 -10.60 0.34
CA GLU A 332 11.55 -11.41 -0.82
C GLU A 332 10.80 -12.77 -0.92
N ALA A 333 9.62 -12.90 -0.29
CA ALA A 333 8.75 -14.07 -0.29
C ALA A 333 7.89 -14.10 -1.56
N HIS A 334 8.55 -14.09 -2.72
CA HIS A 334 7.90 -13.87 -4.02
C HIS A 334 6.94 -15.00 -4.44
N GLU A 335 7.16 -16.24 -4.01
CA GLU A 335 6.19 -17.34 -4.24
C GLU A 335 4.86 -17.07 -3.55
N ASP A 336 4.88 -16.64 -2.29
CA ASP A 336 3.67 -16.31 -1.54
C ASP A 336 2.95 -15.10 -2.14
N ALA A 337 3.72 -14.11 -2.61
CA ALA A 337 3.18 -12.94 -3.31
C ALA A 337 2.48 -13.34 -4.62
N VAL A 338 3.08 -14.24 -5.41
CA VAL A 338 2.48 -14.75 -6.66
C VAL A 338 1.21 -15.53 -6.36
N ALA A 339 1.23 -16.47 -5.41
CA ALA A 339 0.08 -17.27 -5.04
C ALA A 339 -1.10 -16.37 -4.59
N LEU A 340 -0.84 -15.39 -3.72
CA LEU A 340 -1.86 -14.44 -3.26
C LEU A 340 -2.46 -13.63 -4.41
N LEU A 341 -1.62 -13.07 -5.30
CA LEU A 341 -2.11 -12.22 -6.39
C LEU A 341 -2.79 -13.00 -7.50
N GLN A 342 -2.40 -14.25 -7.76
CA GLN A 342 -3.10 -15.15 -8.67
C GLN A 342 -4.52 -15.45 -8.17
N GLU A 343 -4.66 -15.73 -6.88
CA GLU A 343 -5.95 -16.08 -6.27
C GLU A 343 -6.86 -14.86 -6.10
N LYS A 344 -6.31 -13.76 -5.56
CA LYS A 344 -7.10 -12.63 -5.04
C LYS A 344 -6.89 -11.32 -5.80
N GLY A 345 -5.92 -11.23 -6.70
CA GLY A 345 -5.55 -9.99 -7.38
C GLY A 345 -6.68 -9.36 -8.21
N GLY A 346 -7.66 -10.16 -8.65
CA GLY A 346 -8.87 -9.67 -9.33
C GLY A 346 -9.71 -8.69 -8.50
N LEU A 347 -9.54 -8.66 -7.18
CA LEU A 347 -10.28 -7.78 -6.27
C LEU A 347 -9.68 -6.37 -6.16
N LEU A 348 -8.44 -6.15 -6.63
CA LEU A 348 -7.72 -4.88 -6.43
C LEU A 348 -8.16 -3.75 -7.39
N GLY A 349 -8.96 -4.05 -8.41
CA GLY A 349 -9.49 -3.05 -9.35
C GLY A 349 -8.46 -2.45 -10.32
N ASN A 350 -7.18 -2.81 -10.19
CA ASN A 350 -6.05 -2.36 -11.02
C ASN A 350 -5.29 -3.56 -11.64
N LEU A 351 -6.00 -4.33 -12.47
CA LEU A 351 -5.48 -5.61 -12.99
C LEU A 351 -4.17 -5.49 -13.78
N ASP A 352 -3.93 -4.37 -14.47
CA ASP A 352 -2.67 -4.14 -15.20
C ASP A 352 -1.47 -4.03 -14.24
N ASP A 353 -1.59 -3.28 -13.14
CA ASP A 353 -0.59 -3.24 -12.07
C ASP A 353 -0.39 -4.63 -11.44
N VAL A 354 -1.48 -5.37 -11.19
CA VAL A 354 -1.41 -6.72 -10.60
C VAL A 354 -0.61 -7.66 -11.49
N TYR A 355 -0.89 -7.67 -12.79
CA TYR A 355 -0.13 -8.46 -13.75
C TYR A 355 1.32 -7.96 -13.89
N CYS A 356 1.57 -6.66 -13.78
CA CYS A 356 2.93 -6.14 -13.76
C CYS A 356 3.72 -6.65 -12.53
N ARG A 357 3.10 -6.64 -11.34
CA ARG A 357 3.69 -7.19 -10.10
C ARG A 357 3.94 -8.69 -10.19
N LEU A 358 2.99 -9.46 -10.72
CA LEU A 358 3.19 -10.89 -11.00
C LEU A 358 4.38 -11.12 -11.94
N GLY A 359 4.52 -10.30 -12.99
CA GLY A 359 5.67 -10.32 -13.89
C GLY A 359 7.00 -10.03 -13.18
N LYS A 360 7.04 -8.99 -12.33
CA LYS A 360 8.19 -8.64 -11.49
C LYS A 360 8.58 -9.78 -10.54
N TYR A 361 7.62 -10.41 -9.87
CA TYR A 361 7.90 -11.50 -8.94
C TYR A 361 8.37 -12.77 -9.67
N ALA A 362 7.76 -13.10 -10.81
CA ALA A 362 8.24 -14.18 -11.66
C ALA A 362 9.67 -13.95 -12.19
N GLU A 363 10.07 -12.70 -12.46
CA GLU A 363 11.47 -12.36 -12.78
C GLU A 363 12.41 -12.78 -11.64
N HIS A 364 12.11 -12.37 -10.39
CA HIS A 364 12.93 -12.69 -9.21
C HIS A 364 13.00 -14.19 -8.93
N LEU A 365 11.95 -14.93 -9.27
CA LEU A 365 11.90 -16.39 -9.19
C LEU A 365 12.63 -17.08 -10.36
N GLY A 366 13.24 -16.33 -11.29
CA GLY A 366 13.95 -16.89 -12.45
C GLY A 366 13.02 -17.46 -13.52
N ARG A 367 11.70 -17.20 -13.46
CA ARG A 367 10.67 -17.76 -14.34
C ARG A 367 10.39 -16.85 -15.53
N THR A 368 11.32 -16.77 -16.49
CA THR A 368 11.27 -15.77 -17.59
C THR A 368 9.98 -15.85 -18.41
N ASP A 369 9.56 -17.07 -18.78
CA ASP A 369 8.38 -17.28 -19.60
C ASP A 369 7.09 -16.91 -18.89
N GLU A 370 6.99 -17.24 -17.60
CA GLU A 370 5.86 -16.86 -16.77
C GLU A 370 5.79 -15.33 -16.61
N ALA A 371 6.94 -14.68 -16.39
CA ALA A 371 7.02 -13.23 -16.32
C ALA A 371 6.51 -12.56 -17.61
N LEU A 372 6.96 -13.02 -18.79
CA LEU A 372 6.49 -12.51 -20.07
C LEU A 372 4.98 -12.71 -20.27
N ALA A 373 4.42 -13.85 -19.83
CA ALA A 373 3.00 -14.12 -19.93
C ALA A 373 2.17 -13.14 -19.07
N TYR A 374 2.58 -12.86 -17.83
CA TYR A 374 1.92 -11.85 -17.00
C TYR A 374 2.05 -10.45 -17.58
N LEU A 375 3.25 -10.06 -18.01
CA LEU A 375 3.49 -8.74 -18.57
C LEU A 375 2.69 -8.51 -19.87
N ALA A 376 2.52 -9.55 -20.69
CA ALA A 376 1.63 -9.49 -21.85
C ALA A 376 0.17 -9.25 -21.46
N ASN A 377 -0.30 -9.82 -20.35
CA ASN A 377 -1.64 -9.52 -19.82
C ASN A 377 -1.76 -8.08 -19.31
N ALA A 378 -0.75 -7.56 -18.62
CA ALA A 378 -0.71 -6.16 -18.19
C ALA A 378 -0.81 -5.21 -19.40
N LEU A 379 0.02 -5.45 -20.43
CA LEU A 379 0.07 -4.62 -21.64
C LEU A 379 -1.17 -4.78 -22.54
N ARG A 380 -1.87 -5.92 -22.48
CA ARG A 380 -3.17 -6.08 -23.14
C ARG A 380 -4.25 -5.20 -22.53
N ILE A 381 -4.19 -4.95 -21.22
CA ILE A 381 -5.13 -4.08 -20.50
C ILE A 381 -4.72 -2.61 -20.68
N ASN A 382 -3.44 -2.32 -20.47
CA ASN A 382 -2.87 -0.99 -20.58
C ASN A 382 -1.57 -1.03 -21.39
N PRO A 383 -1.63 -0.81 -22.72
CA PRO A 383 -0.44 -0.80 -23.58
C PRO A 383 0.60 0.27 -23.19
N SER A 384 0.16 1.34 -22.52
CA SER A 384 1.01 2.43 -22.06
C SER A 384 1.56 2.24 -20.65
N HIS A 385 1.39 1.05 -20.05
CA HIS A 385 1.95 0.75 -18.73
C HIS A 385 3.47 0.74 -18.79
N VAL A 386 4.09 1.79 -18.25
CA VAL A 386 5.54 2.04 -18.32
C VAL A 386 6.34 0.88 -17.72
N GLU A 387 6.03 0.51 -16.48
CA GLU A 387 6.79 -0.52 -15.77
C GLU A 387 6.71 -1.91 -16.44
N ALA A 388 5.53 -2.30 -16.93
CA ALA A 388 5.33 -3.55 -17.65
C ALA A 388 6.13 -3.62 -18.96
N ASN A 389 6.22 -2.53 -19.72
CA ASN A 389 7.07 -2.46 -20.91
C ASN A 389 8.56 -2.61 -20.55
N ILE A 390 9.02 -1.95 -19.48
CA ILE A 390 10.42 -2.04 -19.03
C ILE A 390 10.75 -3.47 -18.56
N TYR A 391 9.86 -4.10 -17.79
CA TYR A 391 10.03 -5.50 -17.38
C TYR A 391 10.00 -6.47 -18.57
N THR A 392 9.16 -6.22 -19.57
CA THR A 392 9.12 -7.00 -20.82
C THR A 392 10.44 -6.93 -21.56
N GLY A 393 10.97 -5.71 -21.74
CA GLY A 393 12.29 -5.50 -22.34
C GLY A 393 13.40 -6.23 -21.60
N ARG A 394 13.41 -6.17 -20.25
CA ARG A 394 14.38 -6.91 -19.43
C ARG A 394 14.31 -8.42 -19.64
N GLN A 395 13.12 -9.01 -19.73
CA GLN A 395 12.96 -10.44 -19.99
C GLN A 395 13.46 -10.84 -21.38
N HIS A 396 13.17 -10.02 -22.41
CA HIS A 396 13.68 -10.25 -23.76
C HIS A 396 15.21 -10.15 -23.84
N LEU A 397 15.81 -9.16 -23.16
CA LEU A 397 17.26 -9.06 -23.02
C LEU A 397 17.86 -10.29 -22.34
N ARG A 398 17.21 -10.79 -21.28
CA ARG A 398 17.66 -12.01 -20.58
C ARG A 398 17.70 -13.21 -21.52
N LYS A 399 16.70 -13.33 -22.40
CA LYS A 399 16.63 -14.36 -23.46
C LYS A 399 17.57 -14.14 -24.64
N GLY A 400 18.28 -13.02 -24.70
CA GLY A 400 19.14 -12.67 -25.84
C GLY A 400 18.39 -12.03 -27.03
N ASP A 401 17.09 -11.76 -26.92
CA ASP A 401 16.34 -10.99 -27.91
C ASP A 401 16.54 -9.49 -27.66
N PHE A 402 17.71 -8.99 -28.04
CA PHE A 402 18.10 -7.61 -27.77
C PHE A 402 17.28 -6.58 -28.57
N ALA A 403 16.69 -6.99 -29.70
CA ALA A 403 15.83 -6.12 -30.49
C ALA A 403 14.56 -5.76 -29.71
N LYS A 404 13.78 -6.76 -29.28
CA LYS A 404 12.61 -6.54 -28.41
C LYS A 404 13.00 -5.99 -27.05
N GLY A 405 14.17 -6.41 -26.56
CA GLY A 405 14.75 -5.89 -25.35
C GLY A 405 14.90 -4.37 -25.34
N ALA A 406 15.48 -3.83 -26.42
CA ALA A 406 15.68 -2.39 -26.58
C ALA A 406 14.36 -1.62 -26.69
N GLU A 407 13.33 -2.18 -27.33
CA GLU A 407 11.99 -1.58 -27.39
C GLU A 407 11.43 -1.36 -25.97
N GLY A 408 11.49 -2.37 -25.10
CA GLY A 408 11.02 -2.23 -23.72
C GLY A 408 11.90 -1.30 -22.86
N ILE A 409 13.22 -1.33 -23.02
CA ILE A 409 14.14 -0.44 -22.29
C ILE A 409 13.94 1.04 -22.66
N ALA A 410 13.54 1.34 -23.90
CA ALA A 410 13.24 2.72 -24.31
C ALA A 410 12.14 3.36 -23.43
N TRP A 411 11.30 2.57 -22.78
CA TRP A 411 10.25 3.06 -21.88
C TRP A 411 10.75 3.66 -20.57
N ILE A 412 12.00 3.41 -20.16
CA ILE A 412 12.62 4.08 -19.00
C ILE A 412 12.58 5.61 -19.19
N TRP A 413 12.71 6.05 -20.44
CA TRP A 413 12.74 7.44 -20.85
C TRP A 413 11.53 7.82 -21.70
N HIS A 414 10.40 7.10 -21.55
CA HIS A 414 9.17 7.38 -22.29
C HIS A 414 8.74 8.85 -22.09
N GLY A 415 8.38 9.53 -23.18
CA GLY A 415 8.02 10.94 -23.18
C GLY A 415 9.21 11.92 -23.10
N ARG A 416 10.45 11.44 -22.94
CA ARG A 416 11.69 12.24 -22.99
C ARG A 416 12.53 11.99 -24.25
N ILE A 417 12.25 10.89 -24.93
CA ILE A 417 12.90 10.43 -26.17
C ILE A 417 11.79 10.11 -27.17
N THR A 418 11.98 10.48 -28.43
CA THR A 418 11.02 10.24 -29.51
C THR A 418 11.27 8.89 -30.18
N GLU A 419 10.23 8.25 -30.73
CA GLU A 419 10.37 6.98 -31.48
C GLU A 419 11.38 7.07 -32.63
N SER A 420 11.56 8.26 -33.22
CA SER A 420 12.56 8.52 -34.26
C SER A 420 14.01 8.30 -33.82
N GLN A 421 14.26 8.12 -32.51
CA GLN A 421 15.59 7.84 -31.97
C GLN A 421 15.89 6.33 -31.89
N ILE A 422 14.92 5.45 -32.17
CA ILE A 422 15.12 3.99 -32.29
C ILE A 422 15.80 3.68 -33.64
N GLY A 423 16.93 2.96 -33.59
CA GLY A 423 17.73 2.69 -34.79
C GLY A 423 18.31 3.96 -35.43
N LEU A 424 18.51 5.02 -34.66
CA LEU A 424 18.98 6.31 -35.18
C LEU A 424 20.35 6.25 -35.88
N PHE A 425 21.20 5.31 -35.47
CA PHE A 425 22.55 5.15 -36.01
C PHE A 425 22.66 4.02 -37.02
N MET A 426 21.60 3.22 -37.17
CA MET A 426 21.56 2.05 -38.04
C MET A 426 20.22 1.99 -38.78
N ASP A 427 20.25 1.95 -40.11
CA ASP A 427 19.03 1.89 -40.90
C ASP A 427 18.26 0.56 -40.69
N PRO A 428 17.03 0.40 -41.25
CA PRO A 428 16.28 -0.84 -41.14
C PRO A 428 17.00 -2.10 -41.67
N ALA A 429 17.97 -1.95 -42.57
CA ALA A 429 18.81 -3.02 -43.08
C ALA A 429 20.08 -3.26 -42.21
N GLY A 430 20.22 -2.54 -41.10
CA GLY A 430 21.38 -2.61 -40.21
C GLY A 430 22.64 -2.00 -40.82
N GLN A 431 22.52 -1.06 -41.76
CA GLN A 431 23.65 -0.31 -42.29
C GLN A 431 23.92 0.95 -41.46
N PRO A 432 25.20 1.31 -41.21
CA PRO A 432 25.52 2.47 -40.40
C PRO A 432 25.14 3.79 -41.08
N ILE A 433 24.53 4.71 -40.31
CA ILE A 433 24.11 6.03 -40.79
C ILE A 433 25.15 7.07 -40.36
N ARG A 434 25.77 7.77 -41.32
CA ARG A 434 26.76 8.83 -41.05
C ARG A 434 26.21 9.93 -40.13
N GLN A 435 27.04 10.40 -39.22
CA GLN A 435 26.77 11.45 -38.23
C GLN A 435 27.78 12.60 -38.34
N ASP A 436 28.30 12.84 -39.54
CA ASP A 436 29.34 13.83 -39.82
C ASP A 436 29.03 15.22 -39.26
N GLY A 437 29.93 15.73 -38.43
CA GLY A 437 29.84 17.08 -37.86
C GLY A 437 28.81 17.25 -36.74
N ARG A 438 28.06 16.20 -36.40
CA ARG A 438 27.07 16.25 -35.30
C ARG A 438 27.72 16.02 -33.96
N THR A 439 27.30 16.78 -32.95
CA THR A 439 27.67 16.59 -31.55
C THR A 439 26.61 15.75 -30.84
N ILE A 440 27.00 14.56 -30.40
CA ILE A 440 26.13 13.60 -29.75
C ILE A 440 26.60 13.38 -28.31
N VAL A 441 25.69 13.64 -27.37
CA VAL A 441 25.92 13.46 -25.94
C VAL A 441 25.41 12.09 -25.51
N LEU A 442 26.28 11.30 -24.89
CA LEU A 442 25.95 10.08 -24.18
C LEU A 442 25.79 10.41 -22.69
N SER A 443 24.57 10.29 -22.16
CA SER A 443 24.26 10.69 -20.78
C SER A 443 24.03 9.48 -19.88
N ALA A 444 24.78 9.41 -18.79
CA ALA A 444 24.56 8.43 -17.75
C ALA A 444 23.15 8.53 -17.16
N ASP A 445 22.48 7.39 -17.05
CA ASP A 445 21.08 7.26 -16.62
C ASP A 445 20.91 6.31 -15.43
N SER A 446 21.99 5.72 -14.94
CA SER A 446 21.99 4.69 -13.90
C SER A 446 23.35 4.67 -13.18
N GLY A 447 23.79 3.50 -12.67
CA GLY A 447 25.01 3.36 -11.88
C GLY A 447 26.32 3.39 -12.68
N LEU A 448 27.44 3.41 -11.94
CA LEU A 448 28.80 3.44 -12.52
C LEU A 448 29.05 2.27 -13.49
N GLY A 449 28.58 1.07 -13.15
CA GLY A 449 28.73 -0.13 -13.97
C GLY A 449 28.05 0.00 -15.34
N ASP A 450 26.89 0.66 -15.39
CA ASP A 450 26.16 0.90 -16.63
C ASP A 450 26.92 1.87 -17.52
N THR A 451 27.50 2.90 -16.91
CA THR A 451 28.34 3.87 -17.64
C THR A 451 29.58 3.22 -18.20
N LEU A 452 30.30 2.46 -17.37
CA LEU A 452 31.46 1.69 -17.81
C LEU A 452 31.10 0.73 -18.95
N GLN A 453 29.97 0.03 -18.87
CA GLN A 453 29.54 -0.87 -19.93
C GLN A 453 29.20 -0.12 -21.22
N PHE A 454 28.35 0.90 -21.16
CA PHE A 454 27.76 1.51 -22.35
C PHE A 454 28.62 2.57 -23.01
N VAL A 455 29.62 3.13 -22.33
CA VAL A 455 30.56 4.09 -22.95
C VAL A 455 31.33 3.47 -24.12
N ARG A 456 31.40 2.14 -24.22
CA ARG A 456 31.92 1.41 -25.40
C ARG A 456 31.32 1.85 -26.73
N TYR A 457 30.07 2.35 -26.72
CA TYR A 457 29.41 2.84 -27.93
C TYR A 457 29.98 4.18 -28.43
N ALA A 458 30.84 4.85 -27.66
CA ALA A 458 31.60 6.00 -28.15
C ALA A 458 32.43 5.66 -29.40
N ARG A 459 33.04 4.48 -29.44
CA ARG A 459 33.85 4.03 -30.58
C ARG A 459 33.06 3.87 -31.89
N PRO A 460 31.98 3.07 -31.96
CA PRO A 460 31.18 2.99 -33.17
C PRO A 460 30.56 4.35 -33.52
N LEU A 461 30.18 5.17 -32.54
CA LEU A 461 29.65 6.52 -32.81
C LEU A 461 30.69 7.45 -33.44
N LYS A 462 31.93 7.42 -32.95
CA LYS A 462 33.07 8.15 -33.52
C LYS A 462 33.35 7.69 -34.96
N ALA A 463 33.25 6.39 -35.22
CA ALA A 463 33.40 5.84 -36.57
C ALA A 463 32.32 6.35 -37.55
N LEU A 464 31.13 6.75 -37.05
CA LEU A 464 30.09 7.40 -37.86
C LEU A 464 30.39 8.87 -38.18
N GLY A 465 31.45 9.47 -37.64
CA GLY A 465 31.82 10.87 -37.89
C GLY A 465 31.27 11.87 -36.87
N ALA A 466 30.67 11.39 -35.77
CA ALA A 466 30.17 12.25 -34.71
C ALA A 466 31.31 12.83 -33.84
N ARG A 467 31.08 14.01 -33.29
CA ARG A 467 31.73 14.47 -32.06
C ARG A 467 30.99 13.83 -30.87
N VAL A 468 31.71 13.11 -30.02
CA VAL A 468 31.15 12.35 -28.90
C VAL A 468 31.46 13.07 -27.60
N VAL A 469 30.40 13.48 -26.91
CA VAL A 469 30.48 14.03 -25.55
C VAL A 469 29.89 13.01 -24.60
N VAL A 470 30.51 12.78 -23.45
CA VAL A 470 29.97 11.85 -22.43
C VAL A 470 29.71 12.62 -21.14
N GLU A 471 28.45 12.66 -20.73
CA GLU A 471 28.04 13.18 -19.42
C GLU A 471 27.93 12.00 -18.44
N CYS A 472 28.81 11.97 -17.44
CA CYS A 472 28.92 10.84 -16.50
C CYS A 472 29.14 11.27 -15.05
N GLN A 473 29.08 10.29 -14.15
CA GLN A 473 29.32 10.50 -12.72
C GLN A 473 30.78 10.98 -12.52
N PRO A 474 31.03 11.90 -11.56
CA PRO A 474 32.37 12.45 -11.32
C PRO A 474 33.47 11.40 -11.15
N GLU A 475 33.14 10.26 -10.52
CA GLU A 475 34.05 9.15 -10.26
C GLU A 475 34.58 8.44 -11.52
N LEU A 476 33.97 8.70 -12.69
CA LEU A 476 34.36 8.12 -13.98
C LEU A 476 35.05 9.10 -14.92
N LEU A 477 35.05 10.41 -14.61
CA LEU A 477 35.49 11.45 -15.54
C LEU A 477 36.89 11.21 -16.10
N ARG A 478 37.86 10.89 -15.24
CA ARG A 478 39.25 10.66 -15.66
C ARG A 478 39.40 9.46 -16.58
N LEU A 479 38.62 8.40 -16.39
CA LEU A 479 38.65 7.21 -17.25
C LEU A 479 37.99 7.49 -18.60
N VAL A 480 36.82 8.12 -18.57
CA VAL A 480 36.05 8.42 -19.78
C VAL A 480 36.76 9.48 -20.64
N ALA A 481 37.33 10.51 -20.02
CA ALA A 481 38.11 11.53 -20.71
C ALA A 481 39.40 10.99 -21.36
N ALA A 482 39.93 9.88 -20.86
CA ALA A 482 41.11 9.23 -21.42
C ALA A 482 40.80 8.37 -22.65
N MET A 483 39.52 8.15 -22.98
CA MET A 483 39.13 7.40 -24.17
C MET A 483 39.39 8.21 -25.44
N PRO A 484 40.15 7.68 -26.42
CA PRO A 484 40.41 8.40 -27.68
C PRO A 484 39.15 8.76 -28.47
N GLU A 485 38.09 7.98 -28.31
CA GLU A 485 36.82 8.16 -29.03
C GLU A 485 35.86 9.15 -28.36
N VAL A 486 36.21 9.64 -27.16
CA VAL A 486 35.46 10.67 -26.43
C VAL A 486 36.15 12.02 -26.63
N ASP A 487 35.49 12.96 -27.30
CA ASP A 487 36.04 14.30 -27.52
C ASP A 487 35.98 15.15 -26.25
N GLU A 488 35.03 14.87 -25.37
CA GLU A 488 34.78 15.62 -24.14
C GLU A 488 34.02 14.76 -23.12
N ALA A 489 34.50 14.73 -21.88
CA ALA A 489 33.79 14.12 -20.77
C ALA A 489 33.42 15.21 -19.74
N VAL A 490 32.15 15.24 -19.34
CA VAL A 490 31.61 16.25 -18.42
C VAL A 490 30.88 15.58 -17.26
N ALA A 491 30.87 16.24 -16.10
CA ALA A 491 30.14 15.75 -14.95
C ALA A 491 28.62 15.90 -15.18
N ILE A 492 27.83 14.99 -14.61
CA ILE A 492 26.36 15.15 -14.56
C ILE A 492 26.02 16.51 -13.95
N GLY A 493 25.21 17.29 -14.67
CA GLY A 493 24.80 18.63 -14.26
C GLY A 493 25.70 19.77 -14.77
N GLU A 494 26.82 19.46 -15.41
CA GLU A 494 27.76 20.44 -15.99
C GLU A 494 27.72 20.49 -17.53
N LEU A 495 26.82 19.74 -18.16
CA LEU A 495 26.67 19.71 -19.61
C LEU A 495 26.27 21.08 -20.17
N SER A 496 27.08 21.63 -21.08
CA SER A 496 26.79 22.87 -21.78
C SER A 496 25.74 22.70 -22.89
N ALA A 497 25.08 23.79 -23.26
CA ALA A 497 24.24 23.83 -24.47
C ALA A 497 25.07 23.68 -25.75
N GLY A 498 24.42 23.37 -26.89
CA GLY A 498 25.07 23.32 -28.20
C GLY A 498 25.36 21.92 -28.75
N PHE A 499 24.62 20.90 -28.31
CA PHE A 499 24.63 19.55 -28.89
C PHE A 499 23.45 19.32 -29.85
N ASP A 500 23.61 18.43 -30.83
CA ASP A 500 22.56 18.06 -31.78
C ASP A 500 21.62 16.98 -31.23
N LEU A 501 22.14 16.15 -30.32
CA LEU A 501 21.44 15.01 -29.77
C LEU A 501 21.99 14.65 -28.40
N ARG A 502 21.11 14.33 -27.45
CA ARG A 502 21.45 13.74 -26.15
C ARG A 502 20.69 12.43 -25.99
N LEU A 503 21.40 11.34 -25.74
CA LEU A 503 20.83 10.01 -25.56
C LEU A 503 21.28 9.41 -24.21
N PRO A 504 20.34 8.88 -23.42
CA PRO A 504 20.66 8.00 -22.31
C PRO A 504 21.38 6.74 -22.77
N LEU A 505 22.29 6.25 -21.93
CA LEU A 505 23.16 5.13 -22.27
C LEU A 505 22.41 3.84 -22.62
N HIS A 506 21.37 3.49 -21.89
CA HIS A 506 20.63 2.24 -22.14
C HIS A 506 19.93 2.24 -23.51
N ASN A 507 19.57 3.42 -24.03
CA ASN A 507 18.94 3.56 -25.35
C ASN A 507 19.92 3.30 -26.50
N LEU A 508 21.24 3.24 -26.24
CA LEU A 508 22.23 2.94 -27.27
C LEU A 508 22.06 1.54 -27.87
N MET A 509 21.54 0.58 -27.11
CA MET A 509 21.19 -0.74 -27.65
C MET A 509 20.21 -0.61 -28.82
N GLY A 510 19.15 0.17 -28.64
CA GLY A 510 18.14 0.41 -29.67
C GLY A 510 18.65 1.34 -30.78
N ALA A 511 19.38 2.39 -30.43
CA ALA A 511 19.93 3.34 -31.40
C ALA A 511 20.90 2.68 -32.39
N PHE A 512 21.66 1.68 -31.93
CA PHE A 512 22.54 0.85 -32.75
C PHE A 512 21.93 -0.47 -33.22
N ARG A 513 20.63 -0.74 -32.97
CA ARG A 513 19.96 -2.03 -33.28
C ARG A 513 20.82 -3.24 -32.86
N THR A 514 21.39 -3.18 -31.66
CA THR A 514 22.35 -4.17 -31.19
C THR A 514 21.66 -5.52 -31.02
N THR A 515 22.34 -6.56 -31.50
CA THR A 515 21.97 -7.97 -31.33
C THR A 515 23.11 -8.68 -30.60
N LEU A 516 22.91 -9.91 -30.13
CA LEU A 516 24.01 -10.71 -29.55
C LEU A 516 25.23 -10.81 -30.48
N ALA A 517 25.00 -10.88 -31.79
CA ALA A 517 26.08 -10.98 -32.78
C ALA A 517 26.78 -9.64 -33.07
N THR A 518 26.16 -8.51 -32.73
CA THR A 518 26.65 -7.17 -33.05
C THR A 518 26.99 -6.35 -31.80
N VAL A 519 27.00 -6.97 -30.62
CA VAL A 519 27.52 -6.33 -29.40
C VAL A 519 28.94 -5.83 -29.68
N PRO A 520 29.26 -4.56 -29.40
CA PRO A 520 30.64 -4.06 -29.50
C PRO A 520 31.48 -4.65 -28.35
N ALA A 521 31.88 -5.91 -28.50
CA ALA A 521 32.53 -6.70 -27.46
C ALA A 521 34.07 -6.57 -27.45
N GLU A 522 34.64 -5.76 -28.34
CA GLU A 522 36.08 -5.53 -28.44
C GLU A 522 36.60 -4.87 -27.15
N VAL A 523 37.64 -5.46 -26.56
CA VAL A 523 38.30 -5.00 -25.34
C VAL A 523 39.82 -5.04 -25.54
N PRO A 524 40.59 -4.16 -24.88
CA PRO A 524 40.13 -3.08 -24.01
C PRO A 524 39.54 -1.88 -24.78
N TYR A 525 38.53 -1.23 -24.19
CA TYR A 525 38.04 0.09 -24.64
C TYR A 525 38.19 1.18 -23.57
N LEU A 526 38.64 0.80 -22.37
CA LEU A 526 39.11 1.71 -21.33
C LEU A 526 40.59 1.43 -21.07
N ALA A 527 41.31 2.44 -20.59
CA ALA A 527 42.71 2.33 -20.17
C ALA A 527 42.90 2.96 -18.80
N ALA A 528 43.72 2.34 -17.96
CA ALA A 528 44.12 2.93 -16.70
C ALA A 528 45.16 4.07 -16.91
N PRO A 529 45.18 5.10 -16.05
CA PRO A 529 46.23 6.12 -16.09
C PRO A 529 47.62 5.50 -15.96
N VAL A 530 48.51 5.81 -16.91
CA VAL A 530 49.81 5.13 -17.07
C VAL A 530 50.68 5.21 -15.82
N ASP A 531 50.79 6.39 -15.21
CA ASP A 531 51.67 6.60 -14.05
C ASP A 531 51.16 5.88 -12.79
N GLU A 532 49.85 5.90 -12.57
CA GLU A 532 49.21 5.20 -11.44
C GLU A 532 49.28 3.69 -11.63
N ALA A 533 49.04 3.20 -12.84
CA ALA A 533 49.19 1.79 -13.17
C ALA A 533 50.64 1.31 -12.95
N ALA A 534 51.63 2.12 -13.33
CA ALA A 534 53.04 1.82 -13.07
C ALA A 534 53.37 1.85 -11.57
N ALA A 535 52.76 2.74 -10.79
CA ALA A 535 52.92 2.80 -9.34
C ALA A 535 52.34 1.55 -8.65
N PHE A 536 51.13 1.13 -9.01
CA PHE A 536 50.55 -0.12 -8.51
C PHE A 536 51.33 -1.35 -8.98
N ALA A 537 51.81 -1.39 -10.23
CA ALA A 537 52.64 -2.50 -10.73
C ALA A 537 53.90 -2.70 -9.89
N ARG A 538 54.57 -1.61 -9.46
CA ARG A 538 55.73 -1.69 -8.54
C ARG A 538 55.35 -2.26 -7.16
N ARG A 539 54.19 -1.86 -6.62
CA ARG A 539 53.70 -2.40 -5.34
C ARG A 539 53.34 -3.88 -5.47
N LEU A 540 52.64 -4.26 -6.54
CA LEU A 540 52.25 -5.63 -6.84
C LEU A 540 53.45 -6.56 -7.02
N ALA A 541 54.58 -6.07 -7.52
CA ALA A 541 55.80 -6.87 -7.69
C ALA A 541 56.38 -7.42 -6.37
N ALA A 542 55.99 -6.86 -5.21
CA ALA A 542 56.37 -7.38 -3.91
C ALA A 542 55.58 -8.64 -3.50
N HIS A 543 54.51 -8.98 -4.23
CA HIS A 543 53.62 -10.09 -3.92
C HIS A 543 53.82 -11.23 -4.92
N GLN A 544 53.92 -12.45 -4.40
CA GLN A 544 54.19 -13.66 -5.19
C GLN A 544 52.88 -14.39 -5.52
N GLY A 545 52.95 -15.24 -6.54
CA GLY A 545 51.82 -16.05 -6.99
C GLY A 545 50.81 -15.27 -7.83
N LEU A 546 49.65 -15.90 -8.04
CA LEU A 546 48.55 -15.33 -8.82
C LEU A 546 47.94 -14.13 -8.09
N ARG A 547 47.94 -12.95 -8.71
CA ARG A 547 47.39 -11.72 -8.09
C ARG A 547 45.91 -11.60 -8.42
N VAL A 548 45.06 -11.75 -7.42
CA VAL A 548 43.60 -11.83 -7.58
C VAL A 548 42.93 -10.64 -6.90
N GLY A 549 42.16 -9.87 -7.66
CA GLY A 549 41.30 -8.82 -7.11
C GLY A 549 39.95 -9.38 -6.68
N LEU A 550 39.42 -8.94 -5.53
CA LEU A 550 38.12 -9.39 -5.02
C LEU A 550 37.19 -8.22 -4.71
N CYS A 551 35.98 -8.28 -5.26
CA CYS A 551 34.84 -7.42 -4.91
C CYS A 551 33.62 -8.29 -4.58
N TRP A 552 33.26 -8.39 -3.30
CA TRP A 552 32.29 -9.38 -2.81
C TRP A 552 30.90 -8.80 -2.51
N ALA A 553 30.74 -7.48 -2.54
CA ALA A 553 29.48 -6.81 -2.28
C ALA A 553 29.25 -5.62 -3.23
N GLY A 554 27.98 -5.36 -3.55
CA GLY A 554 27.62 -4.17 -4.30
C GLY A 554 27.44 -2.94 -3.40
N ASN A 555 26.86 -1.88 -3.98
CA ASN A 555 26.44 -0.69 -3.23
C ASN A 555 25.38 -1.09 -2.17
N PRO A 556 25.59 -0.83 -0.87
CA PRO A 556 24.64 -1.12 0.20
C PRO A 556 23.26 -0.47 0.01
N ASN A 557 23.21 0.68 -0.66
CA ASN A 557 21.96 1.41 -0.93
C ASN A 557 21.20 0.85 -2.14
N HIS A 558 21.72 -0.16 -2.83
CA HIS A 558 21.04 -0.78 -3.96
C HIS A 558 19.99 -1.80 -3.47
N PRO A 559 18.73 -1.75 -3.94
CA PRO A 559 17.66 -2.62 -3.43
C PRO A 559 17.99 -4.13 -3.49
N ARG A 560 18.65 -4.59 -4.56
CA ARG A 560 19.08 -6.00 -4.72
C ARG A 560 20.47 -6.30 -4.15
N ASN A 561 20.98 -5.54 -3.18
CA ASN A 561 22.35 -5.75 -2.71
C ASN A 561 22.52 -7.05 -1.91
N SER A 562 21.54 -7.40 -1.09
CA SER A 562 21.47 -8.66 -0.31
C SER A 562 21.65 -9.88 -1.21
N SER A 563 20.82 -9.98 -2.26
CA SER A 563 20.78 -11.14 -3.16
C SER A 563 22.00 -11.29 -4.06
N ARG A 564 22.81 -10.24 -4.23
CA ARG A 564 24.01 -10.26 -5.07
C ARG A 564 25.33 -10.24 -4.30
N SER A 565 25.31 -10.08 -2.97
CA SER A 565 26.53 -10.00 -2.16
C SER A 565 26.86 -11.33 -1.50
N VAL A 566 28.14 -11.64 -1.38
CA VAL A 566 28.63 -12.84 -0.71
C VAL A 566 28.98 -12.51 0.74
N ALA A 567 28.44 -13.30 1.68
CA ALA A 567 28.78 -13.14 3.09
C ALA A 567 30.28 -13.39 3.33
N PRO A 568 30.98 -12.55 4.14
CA PRO A 568 32.42 -12.67 4.30
C PRO A 568 32.90 -14.05 4.79
N ASP A 569 32.14 -14.73 5.64
CA ASP A 569 32.49 -16.06 6.17
C ASP A 569 32.63 -17.13 5.06
N LEU A 570 31.93 -16.96 3.94
CA LEU A 570 32.00 -17.88 2.79
C LEU A 570 33.24 -17.66 1.92
N LEU A 571 34.00 -16.58 2.14
CA LEU A 571 35.19 -16.26 1.36
C LEU A 571 36.44 -16.98 1.89
N ALA A 572 36.46 -17.41 3.15
CA ALA A 572 37.64 -17.99 3.78
C ALA A 572 38.28 -19.16 3.00
N PRO A 573 37.53 -20.14 2.45
CA PRO A 573 38.12 -21.21 1.64
C PRO A 573 38.84 -20.71 0.37
N LEU A 574 38.32 -19.64 -0.24
CA LEU A 574 38.93 -19.01 -1.41
C LEU A 574 40.24 -18.30 -1.03
N LEU A 575 40.20 -17.50 0.05
CA LEU A 575 41.32 -16.64 0.47
C LEU A 575 42.51 -17.42 1.03
N ASN A 576 42.28 -18.63 1.56
CA ASN A 576 43.33 -19.48 2.14
C ASN A 576 44.13 -20.30 1.11
N GLN A 577 43.93 -20.08 -0.19
CA GLN A 577 44.65 -20.82 -1.22
C GLN A 577 46.11 -20.35 -1.36
N ALA A 578 47.03 -21.23 -0.97
CA ALA A 578 48.46 -21.01 -1.17
C ALA A 578 48.80 -20.85 -2.66
N GLY A 579 49.61 -19.85 -2.99
CA GLY A 579 50.01 -19.56 -4.37
C GLY A 579 49.19 -18.46 -5.06
N ALA A 580 48.24 -17.84 -4.35
CA ALA A 580 47.59 -16.59 -4.75
C ALA A 580 47.79 -15.49 -3.70
N SER A 581 47.82 -14.24 -4.16
CA SER A 581 47.78 -13.03 -3.34
C SER A 581 46.48 -12.29 -3.65
N PHE A 582 45.67 -12.01 -2.63
CA PHE A 582 44.35 -11.40 -2.81
C PHE A 582 44.33 -9.91 -2.46
N PHE A 583 43.72 -9.11 -3.31
CA PHE A 583 43.65 -7.65 -3.20
C PHE A 583 42.20 -7.20 -3.11
N SER A 584 41.90 -6.31 -2.15
CA SER A 584 40.56 -5.73 -2.03
C SER A 584 40.29 -4.77 -3.19
N LEU A 585 39.13 -4.94 -3.85
CA LEU A 585 38.55 -3.99 -4.79
C LEU A 585 37.23 -3.42 -4.25
N GLN A 586 36.89 -3.72 -2.99
CA GLN A 586 35.66 -3.29 -2.33
C GLN A 586 35.86 -1.93 -1.65
N LYS A 587 35.48 -0.84 -2.31
CA LYS A 587 35.52 0.49 -1.69
C LYS A 587 34.50 0.57 -0.54
N GLY A 588 34.95 1.04 0.62
CA GLY A 588 34.12 1.19 1.83
C GLY A 588 33.88 -0.10 2.63
N GLY A 589 34.47 -1.22 2.23
CA GLY A 589 34.53 -2.45 3.04
C GLY A 589 35.84 -2.56 3.81
N ASP A 590 35.87 -3.41 4.84
CA ASP A 590 37.10 -3.74 5.56
C ASP A 590 37.72 -5.01 4.97
N GLY A 591 38.43 -4.86 3.84
CA GLY A 591 39.10 -6.00 3.21
C GLY A 591 40.26 -6.54 4.05
N ALA A 592 40.91 -5.68 4.83
CA ALA A 592 42.00 -6.07 5.72
C ALA A 592 41.53 -7.05 6.81
N ALA A 593 40.32 -6.85 7.36
CA ALA A 593 39.71 -7.79 8.30
C ALA A 593 39.47 -9.20 7.69
N LEU A 594 39.37 -9.31 6.37
CA LEU A 594 39.24 -10.58 5.64
C LEU A 594 40.59 -11.18 5.24
N GLY A 595 41.71 -10.54 5.60
CA GLY A 595 43.05 -10.96 5.19
C GLY A 595 43.43 -10.56 3.76
N LEU A 596 42.68 -9.64 3.13
CA LEU A 596 43.02 -9.08 1.83
C LEU A 596 44.10 -8.00 1.96
N ILE A 597 44.91 -7.84 0.92
CA ILE A 597 45.75 -6.66 0.75
C ILE A 597 44.84 -5.51 0.35
N ASP A 598 44.55 -4.61 1.28
CA ASP A 598 43.61 -3.52 1.08
C ASP A 598 44.33 -2.19 0.84
N TRP A 599 44.26 -1.71 -0.40
CA TRP A 599 44.76 -0.40 -0.82
C TRP A 599 43.62 0.54 -1.25
N THR A 600 42.37 0.19 -0.94
CA THR A 600 41.20 0.94 -1.40
C THR A 600 41.10 2.34 -0.78
N ALA A 601 41.79 2.58 0.34
CA ALA A 601 41.97 3.91 0.92
C ALA A 601 42.69 4.90 -0.03
N ASP A 602 43.51 4.39 -0.96
CA ASP A 602 44.20 5.19 -1.96
C ASP A 602 43.29 5.55 -3.15
N PHE A 603 42.04 5.05 -3.20
CA PHE A 603 41.15 5.23 -4.36
C PHE A 603 40.31 6.50 -4.22
N ALA A 604 40.72 7.57 -4.88
CA ALA A 604 39.90 8.76 -5.06
C ALA A 604 38.70 8.47 -5.97
N ASP A 605 38.93 7.77 -7.08
CA ASP A 605 37.96 7.52 -8.14
C ASP A 605 38.15 6.14 -8.80
N MET A 606 37.41 5.86 -9.87
CA MET A 606 37.53 4.58 -10.59
C MET A 606 38.81 4.48 -11.42
N ALA A 607 39.52 5.58 -11.69
CA ALA A 607 40.80 5.53 -12.38
C ALA A 607 41.88 4.89 -11.51
N ASN A 608 41.87 5.13 -10.19
CA ASN A 608 42.73 4.42 -9.26
C ASN A 608 42.38 2.92 -9.18
N THR A 609 41.09 2.59 -9.12
CA THR A 609 40.63 1.19 -9.18
C THR A 609 41.13 0.51 -10.46
N ALA A 610 41.03 1.19 -11.61
CA ALA A 610 41.50 0.69 -12.90
C ALA A 610 43.01 0.45 -12.91
N ALA A 611 43.78 1.36 -12.30
CA ALA A 611 45.23 1.26 -12.20
C ALA A 611 45.67 0.03 -11.39
N LEU A 612 44.98 -0.30 -10.30
CA LEU A 612 45.23 -1.56 -9.59
C LEU A 612 44.83 -2.76 -10.45
N VAL A 613 43.60 -2.77 -10.99
CA VAL A 613 43.05 -3.86 -11.80
C VAL A 613 43.93 -4.21 -13.00
N GLN A 614 44.56 -3.21 -13.63
CA GLN A 614 45.47 -3.40 -14.76
C GLN A 614 46.64 -4.34 -14.46
N GLY A 615 47.11 -4.37 -13.20
CA GLY A 615 48.23 -5.19 -12.76
C GLY A 615 47.83 -6.56 -12.17
N LEU A 616 46.54 -6.84 -12.01
CA LEU A 616 46.03 -8.09 -11.45
C LEU A 616 45.88 -9.16 -12.53
N ASP A 617 46.14 -10.42 -12.19
CA ASP A 617 46.05 -11.55 -13.12
C ASP A 617 44.60 -12.01 -13.33
N LEU A 618 43.75 -11.86 -12.30
CA LEU A 618 42.35 -12.24 -12.30
C LEU A 618 41.55 -11.26 -11.42
N VAL A 619 40.31 -10.95 -11.82
CA VAL A 619 39.34 -10.25 -10.98
C VAL A 619 38.16 -11.16 -10.70
N ILE A 620 37.84 -11.38 -9.43
CA ILE A 620 36.63 -12.06 -8.98
C ILE A 620 35.70 -10.99 -8.42
N SER A 621 34.49 -10.87 -8.98
CA SER A 621 33.55 -9.82 -8.57
C SER A 621 32.12 -10.33 -8.60
N VAL A 622 31.31 -9.88 -7.66
CA VAL A 622 29.84 -9.89 -7.83
C VAL A 622 29.42 -8.94 -8.96
N ASP A 623 28.14 -8.95 -9.34
CA ASP A 623 27.53 -8.05 -10.33
C ASP A 623 27.63 -6.57 -9.90
N SER A 624 28.78 -5.95 -10.19
CA SER A 624 29.22 -4.64 -9.70
C SER A 624 29.97 -3.83 -10.78
N ALA A 625 30.24 -2.56 -10.49
CA ALA A 625 31.05 -1.71 -11.36
C ALA A 625 32.48 -2.27 -11.57
N VAL A 626 33.03 -3.01 -10.61
CA VAL A 626 34.36 -3.63 -10.73
C VAL A 626 34.38 -4.72 -11.81
N ALA A 627 33.33 -5.53 -11.92
CA ALA A 627 33.21 -6.53 -12.98
C ALA A 627 33.22 -5.88 -14.37
N HIS A 628 32.47 -4.79 -14.54
CA HIS A 628 32.44 -4.03 -15.78
C HIS A 628 33.77 -3.32 -16.08
N LEU A 629 34.41 -2.72 -15.07
CA LEU A 629 35.71 -2.06 -15.23
C LEU A 629 36.78 -3.06 -15.68
N ALA A 630 36.90 -4.20 -14.99
CA ALA A 630 37.88 -5.23 -15.32
C ALA A 630 37.63 -5.80 -16.72
N GLY A 631 36.37 -6.05 -17.07
CA GLY A 631 35.99 -6.45 -18.42
C GLY A 631 36.34 -5.41 -19.47
N ALA A 632 36.11 -4.12 -19.21
CA ALA A 632 36.43 -3.01 -20.12
C ALA A 632 37.94 -2.81 -20.33
N LEU A 633 38.75 -3.14 -19.32
CA LEU A 633 40.22 -3.18 -19.38
C LEU A 633 40.75 -4.48 -20.02
N GLY A 634 39.87 -5.38 -20.46
CA GLY A 634 40.24 -6.66 -21.08
C GLY A 634 40.89 -7.66 -20.11
N ARG A 635 40.71 -7.49 -18.79
CA ARG A 635 41.24 -8.43 -17.79
C ARG A 635 40.36 -9.69 -17.69
N PRO A 636 40.92 -10.85 -17.30
CA PRO A 636 40.11 -12.01 -16.92
C PRO A 636 39.19 -11.68 -15.74
N VAL A 637 37.90 -12.02 -15.87
CA VAL A 637 36.89 -11.76 -14.84
C VAL A 637 36.11 -13.03 -14.51
N TRP A 638 35.97 -13.35 -13.23
CA TRP A 638 35.00 -14.31 -12.75
C TRP A 638 33.86 -13.58 -12.05
N LEU A 639 32.68 -13.66 -12.66
CA LEU A 639 31.45 -13.07 -12.12
C LEU A 639 30.77 -14.03 -11.16
N LEU A 640 30.62 -13.62 -9.91
CA LEU A 640 29.76 -14.27 -8.92
C LEU A 640 28.33 -13.78 -9.17
N ASN A 641 27.54 -14.57 -9.90
CA ASN A 641 26.23 -14.16 -10.40
C ASN A 641 25.10 -14.67 -9.49
N ARG A 642 24.14 -13.80 -9.23
CA ARG A 642 22.93 -14.14 -8.47
C ARG A 642 21.99 -15.03 -9.29
N PHE A 643 21.09 -15.72 -8.60
CA PHE A 643 20.16 -16.69 -9.19
C PHE A 643 19.29 -16.12 -10.33
N ASP A 644 18.57 -15.03 -10.08
CA ASP A 644 17.62 -14.41 -11.03
C ASP A 644 18.32 -13.75 -12.24
N SER A 645 19.65 -13.58 -12.15
CA SER A 645 20.58 -13.03 -13.14
C SER A 645 20.21 -11.61 -13.61
N CYS A 646 21.20 -10.71 -13.72
CA CYS A 646 20.96 -9.49 -14.49
C CYS A 646 20.80 -9.85 -15.98
N TRP A 647 19.91 -9.14 -16.69
CA TRP A 647 19.67 -9.37 -18.13
C TRP A 647 20.96 -9.30 -18.97
N ARG A 648 21.98 -8.55 -18.53
CA ARG A 648 23.31 -8.43 -19.16
C ARG A 648 24.04 -9.76 -19.28
N TRP A 649 23.75 -10.67 -18.35
CA TRP A 649 24.42 -11.94 -18.16
C TRP A 649 23.63 -13.12 -18.75
N LEU A 650 22.48 -12.82 -19.39
CA LEU A 650 21.55 -13.78 -20.00
C LEU A 650 20.96 -14.77 -18.99
N GLU A 651 20.23 -15.77 -19.50
CA GLU A 651 19.60 -16.85 -18.74
C GLU A 651 20.60 -17.87 -18.17
N ALA A 652 20.05 -18.78 -17.34
CA ALA A 652 20.70 -19.98 -16.88
C ALA A 652 21.38 -20.76 -18.02
N GLY A 653 22.55 -21.35 -17.75
CA GLY A 653 23.30 -22.17 -18.73
C GLY A 653 24.31 -21.41 -19.60
N VAL A 654 24.34 -20.07 -19.55
CA VAL A 654 25.39 -19.28 -20.21
C VAL A 654 26.55 -19.00 -19.24
N GLU A 655 27.72 -19.55 -19.56
CA GLU A 655 28.94 -19.39 -18.75
C GLU A 655 29.81 -18.19 -19.16
N THR A 656 29.66 -17.69 -20.38
CA THR A 656 30.44 -16.55 -20.91
C THR A 656 29.61 -15.26 -20.91
N SER A 657 30.19 -14.14 -21.34
CA SER A 657 29.44 -12.88 -21.52
C SER A 657 29.45 -12.44 -22.98
N PRO A 658 28.31 -12.01 -23.55
CA PRO A 658 28.30 -11.37 -24.86
C PRO A 658 28.97 -9.99 -24.83
N TRP A 659 29.14 -9.39 -23.65
CA TRP A 659 29.71 -8.05 -23.48
C TRP A 659 31.21 -8.06 -23.16
N TYR A 660 31.71 -9.13 -22.56
CA TYR A 660 33.09 -9.24 -22.10
C TYR A 660 33.65 -10.63 -22.46
N PRO A 661 34.47 -10.75 -23.52
CA PRO A 661 34.99 -12.03 -23.99
C PRO A 661 35.80 -12.81 -22.94
N ASN A 662 36.45 -12.10 -22.01
CA ASN A 662 37.30 -12.68 -20.96
C ASN A 662 36.56 -12.93 -19.64
N LEU A 663 35.23 -12.87 -19.64
CA LEU A 663 34.41 -13.08 -18.44
C LEU A 663 33.82 -14.50 -18.41
N THR A 664 33.96 -15.14 -17.25
CA THR A 664 33.31 -16.41 -16.90
C THR A 664 32.34 -16.21 -15.74
N GLN A 665 31.18 -16.84 -15.80
CA GLN A 665 30.13 -16.72 -14.79
C GLN A 665 30.06 -17.94 -13.87
N PHE A 666 29.84 -17.70 -12.58
CA PHE A 666 29.50 -18.70 -11.58
C PHE A 666 28.17 -18.30 -10.94
N ARG A 667 27.10 -19.01 -11.29
CA ARG A 667 25.73 -18.64 -10.91
C ARG A 667 25.24 -19.47 -9.73
N GLN A 668 24.51 -18.82 -8.82
CA GLN A 668 23.77 -19.50 -7.76
C GLN A 668 22.79 -20.54 -8.34
N PRO A 669 22.74 -21.78 -7.80
CA PRO A 669 21.76 -22.78 -8.22
C PRO A 669 20.35 -22.47 -7.71
N ALA A 670 20.23 -21.76 -6.59
CA ALA A 670 19.00 -21.21 -6.03
C ALA A 670 19.30 -19.88 -5.32
N ALA A 671 18.30 -19.03 -5.12
CA ALA A 671 18.49 -17.74 -4.46
C ALA A 671 19.15 -17.91 -3.07
N GLY A 672 20.22 -17.15 -2.81
CA GLY A 672 20.95 -17.19 -1.54
C GLY A 672 21.97 -18.33 -1.39
N GLU A 673 21.96 -19.35 -2.25
CA GLU A 673 22.87 -20.50 -2.19
C GLU A 673 24.28 -20.15 -2.74
N TRP A 674 25.04 -19.36 -1.98
CA TRP A 674 26.42 -18.99 -2.32
C TRP A 674 27.44 -20.10 -2.06
N GLY A 675 27.15 -21.07 -1.19
CA GLY A 675 28.08 -22.15 -0.85
C GLY A 675 28.57 -22.94 -2.07
N PRO A 676 27.68 -23.47 -2.92
CA PRO A 676 28.06 -24.17 -4.15
C PRO A 676 28.86 -23.30 -5.13
N VAL A 677 28.53 -22.02 -5.24
CA VAL A 677 29.26 -21.04 -6.08
C VAL A 677 30.69 -20.89 -5.59
N MET A 678 30.87 -20.63 -4.29
CA MET A 678 32.19 -20.45 -3.68
C MET A 678 33.03 -21.72 -3.75
N ALA A 679 32.43 -22.90 -3.62
CA ALA A 679 33.12 -24.18 -3.82
C ALA A 679 33.63 -24.33 -5.25
N ALA A 680 32.81 -24.03 -6.26
CA ALA A 680 33.19 -24.10 -7.67
C ALA A 680 34.30 -23.10 -8.02
N VAL A 681 34.19 -21.86 -7.55
CA VAL A 681 35.20 -20.80 -7.75
C VAL A 681 36.52 -21.18 -7.07
N THR A 682 36.47 -21.72 -5.85
CA THR A 682 37.65 -22.18 -5.11
C THR A 682 38.35 -23.31 -5.86
N ALA A 683 37.61 -24.33 -6.30
CA ALA A 683 38.18 -25.43 -7.10
C ALA A 683 38.80 -24.92 -8.42
N ARG A 684 38.14 -23.99 -9.12
CA ARG A 684 38.67 -23.41 -10.35
C ARG A 684 39.93 -22.58 -10.08
N LEU A 685 39.99 -21.82 -8.99
CA LEU A 685 41.17 -21.04 -8.64
C LEU A 685 42.38 -21.93 -8.36
N ALA A 686 42.18 -23.08 -7.69
CA ALA A 686 43.26 -24.02 -7.42
C ALA A 686 43.90 -24.55 -8.72
N GLU A 687 43.09 -24.74 -9.76
CA GLU A 687 43.56 -25.07 -11.11
C GLU A 687 44.40 -23.94 -11.71
N GLU A 688 43.88 -22.71 -11.71
CA GLU A 688 44.57 -21.54 -12.25
C GLU A 688 45.90 -21.25 -11.53
N ILE A 689 45.95 -21.41 -10.20
CA ILE A 689 47.20 -21.29 -9.43
C ILE A 689 48.23 -22.31 -9.91
N ARG A 690 47.81 -23.55 -10.18
CA ARG A 690 48.72 -24.60 -10.66
C ARG A 690 49.24 -24.31 -12.06
N ILE A 691 48.37 -23.83 -12.95
CA ILE A 691 48.72 -23.43 -14.32
C ILE A 691 49.69 -22.24 -14.29
N HIS A 692 49.37 -21.19 -13.52
CA HIS A 692 50.20 -20.01 -13.36
C HIS A 692 51.58 -20.35 -12.78
N GLY A 693 51.63 -21.19 -11.75
CA GLY A 693 52.88 -21.68 -11.16
C GLY A 693 53.73 -22.51 -12.13
N ALA A 694 53.10 -23.27 -13.03
CA ALA A 694 53.82 -24.01 -14.07
C ALA A 694 54.40 -23.09 -15.16
N ALA A 695 53.66 -22.04 -15.56
CA ALA A 695 54.11 -21.04 -16.54
C ALA A 695 55.28 -20.20 -16.02
N ASN A 696 55.37 -19.97 -14.71
CA ASN A 696 56.40 -19.14 -14.07
C ASN A 696 57.57 -19.93 -13.46
N LYS A 697 57.68 -21.25 -13.69
CA LYS A 697 58.89 -22.02 -13.31
C LYS A 697 60.05 -21.73 -14.29
N PRO A 698 61.25 -21.37 -13.80
CA PRO A 698 62.42 -21.27 -14.68
C PRO A 698 62.72 -22.64 -15.29
N ALA A 699 62.91 -22.68 -16.62
CA ALA A 699 63.22 -23.92 -17.34
C ALA A 699 64.44 -24.62 -16.71
N ALA A 700 64.23 -25.82 -16.16
CA ALA A 700 65.30 -26.62 -15.60
C ALA A 700 66.37 -26.88 -16.67
N GLY A 701 67.62 -26.52 -16.34
CA GLY A 701 68.71 -26.35 -17.27
C GLY A 701 68.93 -27.51 -18.24
N ARG A 702 68.92 -27.20 -19.54
CA ARG A 702 69.70 -27.96 -20.52
C ARG A 702 71.18 -27.82 -20.15
N LYS A 703 71.77 -28.90 -19.62
CA LYS A 703 73.22 -29.04 -19.50
C LYS A 703 73.85 -28.79 -20.90
N PRO A 704 74.89 -27.95 -21.02
CA PRO A 704 75.59 -27.82 -22.28
C PRO A 704 76.31 -29.13 -22.58
N ALA A 705 76.10 -29.68 -23.78
CA ALA A 705 76.89 -30.78 -24.29
C ALA A 705 78.37 -30.34 -24.32
N LYS A 706 79.24 -31.07 -23.62
CA LYS A 706 80.68 -30.91 -23.74
C LYS A 706 81.10 -31.32 -25.15
N ARG A 707 82.02 -30.52 -25.69
CA ARG A 707 82.64 -30.58 -27.03
C ARG A 707 83.08 -31.97 -27.46
#